data_AF-A0AB40ATF2-F1
#
_entry.id   AF-A0AB40ATF2-F1
#
_cell.length_a   1.000
_cell.length_b   1.000
_cell.length_c   1.000
_cell.angle_alpha   90.00
_cell.angle_beta   90.00
_cell.angle_gamma   90.00
#
_symmetry.space_group_name_H-M   'P 1'
#
loop_
_entity.id
_entity.type
_entity.pdbx_description
1 polymer ?
#
loop_
_entity_poly.entity_id
_entity_poly.type
_entity_poly.pdbx_seq_one_letter_code
_entity_poly.pdbx_strand_id
1 'polypeptide(L)'
;MASYGGKINSTSINGVKLYSISGQRSPASWLTPKKLKSLRKDKGYLQRVDLIQDFRFETATTKIKVTADGDYVVASGIYPPQVKVYELRELSLKFERHLVSEIIDFQVLSDDYSKIAFLCADRSICLHAKYGSYYSLRIPRMGRDIAYDCWSCDLFCAASYPDLYRINLEQGRFLSSLSTQSPAINVVSRSALHGLVACGGEDGSVECFDMRKKTAIGRISAAAHSGDIDQEVTSLQFEDIHGYQMAVGSSTGKILIYDMRMSNPVRIKDHMYGSPILDIKWHQTLNSAEPKMISTDCHVIRIWDPETGDNMTSIEPSTGAINDVCLFRESGLLLAALDCSQIPVYFIPALGPAPKWCSYLENLTEEMEEGSLTSIYDDYKFLTKKDIEQLNLTHLIGSNLLRAYMHGFFIDYRLYKKAQALADPFAYDAYMEKRKQEKIEAERASRITIKRKLPKVNRLLAAHLLENEETKQAEQENVGEGTIKKKKNKGLTSDILRDERFKAMFEDKDFEIDEQSAEYLSLHPLAQQATKKRPSLIEEHFEPILQDDEGNSDSEGLATSEDDFEKDKEEEKKNSKRVRLYEVRDERHAEAFMNQVSLVKEDALPLGERVAALQQQQSFTKHDVVRFGPGGSREISFVPRRCSKKQDDNEEPQDGKLRRGIRPLGLKLDKSEFLARVKHGGRGGGRGRGRGRGKVPR
;
A
#
# COMPACT_ATOMS: atom_id res chain seq x y z
N MET A 1 -23.32 0.63 -33.91
CA MET A 1 -23.43 -0.01 -32.59
C MET A 1 -22.45 0.68 -31.67
N ALA A 2 -22.92 1.47 -30.70
CA ALA A 2 -22.06 2.21 -29.78
C ALA A 2 -21.73 1.31 -28.58
N SER A 3 -20.46 0.99 -28.39
CA SER A 3 -19.98 0.23 -27.24
C SER A 3 -20.09 1.07 -25.97
N TYR A 4 -21.08 0.77 -25.14
CA TYR A 4 -21.14 1.23 -23.76
C TYR A 4 -20.25 0.30 -22.93
N GLY A 5 -19.06 0.77 -22.54
CA GLY A 5 -18.17 -0.01 -21.69
C GLY A 5 -16.75 0.53 -21.68
N GLY A 6 -16.42 1.36 -20.68
CA GLY A 6 -15.10 1.97 -20.56
C GLY A 6 -14.17 1.09 -19.74
N LYS A 7 -13.19 0.47 -20.39
CA LYS A 7 -11.89 0.22 -19.75
C LYS A 7 -11.13 1.55 -19.73
N ILE A 8 -10.19 1.71 -18.79
CA ILE A 8 -9.19 2.77 -18.87
C ILE A 8 -8.45 2.57 -20.18
N ASN A 9 -8.42 3.58 -21.06
CA ASN A 9 -7.69 3.46 -22.31
C ASN A 9 -6.26 3.93 -22.06
N SER A 10 -5.31 3.02 -22.22
CA SER A 10 -3.88 3.31 -22.20
C SER A 10 -3.41 3.63 -23.63
N THR A 11 -2.82 4.80 -23.83
CA THR A 11 -2.12 5.17 -25.07
C THR A 11 -0.66 5.45 -24.75
N SER A 12 0.26 4.84 -25.48
CA SER A 12 1.70 5.10 -25.32
C SER A 12 2.18 6.05 -26.41
N ILE A 13 2.75 7.18 -26.02
CA ILE A 13 3.35 8.16 -26.94
C ILE A 13 4.78 8.41 -26.47
N ASN A 14 5.75 8.34 -27.39
CA ASN A 14 7.18 8.49 -27.11
C ASN A 14 7.71 7.59 -25.97
N GLY A 15 7.13 6.39 -25.81
CA GLY A 15 7.52 5.45 -24.74
C GLY A 15 6.94 5.77 -23.37
N VAL A 16 6.19 6.88 -23.22
CA VAL A 16 5.46 7.22 -22.00
C VAL A 16 4.00 6.78 -22.13
N LYS A 17 3.51 6.06 -21.12
CA LYS A 17 2.11 5.63 -21.05
C LYS A 17 1.22 6.75 -20.50
N LEU A 18 0.14 7.00 -21.21
CA LEU A 18 -0.94 7.91 -20.84
C LEU A 18 -2.20 7.08 -20.58
N TYR A 19 -2.82 7.27 -19.43
CA TYR A 19 -4.08 6.61 -19.07
C TYR A 19 -5.21 7.63 -19.13
N SER A 20 -6.23 7.35 -19.95
CA SER A 20 -7.46 8.14 -19.98
C SER A 20 -8.56 7.39 -19.22
N ILE A 21 -8.96 7.97 -18.09
CA ILE A 21 -9.84 7.32 -17.10
C ILE A 21 -11.30 7.62 -17.37
N SER A 22 -11.61 8.73 -18.05
CA SER A 22 -13.00 9.09 -18.33
C SER A 22 -13.64 8.08 -19.28
N GLY A 23 -14.41 7.17 -18.69
CA GLY A 23 -15.24 6.21 -19.36
C GLY A 23 -16.20 6.92 -20.30
N GLN A 24 -16.14 6.56 -21.58
CA GLN A 24 -17.07 7.08 -22.57
C GLN A 24 -18.53 6.89 -22.15
N ARG A 25 -19.33 7.91 -22.47
CA ARG A 25 -20.80 7.98 -22.41
C ARG A 25 -21.39 7.38 -21.14
N SER A 26 -21.40 8.20 -20.09
CA SER A 26 -22.35 8.02 -19.00
C SER A 26 -23.77 7.82 -19.56
N PRO A 27 -24.58 6.91 -19.01
CA PRO A 27 -25.96 6.77 -19.45
C PRO A 27 -26.64 8.12 -19.30
N ALA A 28 -27.42 8.49 -20.32
CA ALA A 28 -28.11 9.77 -20.32
C ALA A 28 -29.00 9.89 -19.06
N SER A 29 -29.07 11.09 -18.47
CA SER A 29 -29.82 11.33 -17.22
C SER A 29 -31.32 10.98 -17.33
N TRP A 30 -31.88 11.03 -18.55
CA TRP A 30 -33.27 10.70 -18.83
C TRP A 30 -33.54 9.18 -19.00
N LEU A 31 -32.54 8.31 -18.85
CA LEU A 31 -32.74 6.87 -18.94
C LEU A 31 -33.61 6.37 -17.78
N THR A 32 -34.62 5.55 -18.08
CA THR A 32 -35.47 4.96 -17.05
C THR A 32 -34.67 4.01 -16.15
N PRO A 33 -35.01 3.91 -14.84
CA PRO A 33 -34.27 3.08 -13.88
C PRO A 33 -34.28 1.59 -14.26
N LYS A 34 -35.27 1.14 -15.05
CA LYS A 34 -35.32 -0.23 -15.60
C LYS A 34 -34.18 -0.48 -16.60
N LYS A 35 -33.86 0.48 -17.47
CA LYS A 35 -32.75 0.37 -18.42
C LYS A 35 -31.39 0.49 -17.71
N LEU A 36 -31.29 1.30 -16.66
CA LEU A 36 -30.09 1.34 -15.81
C LEU A 36 -29.83 -0.02 -15.14
N LYS A 37 -30.87 -0.71 -14.69
CA LYS A 37 -30.73 -2.07 -14.13
C LYS A 37 -30.31 -3.12 -15.16
N SER A 38 -30.72 -3.00 -16.42
CA SER A 38 -30.23 -3.91 -17.47
C SER A 38 -28.76 -3.69 -17.80
N LEU A 39 -28.28 -2.44 -17.78
CA LEU A 39 -26.87 -2.10 -18.01
C LEU A 39 -25.93 -2.72 -16.97
N ARG A 40 -26.41 -3.01 -15.74
CA ARG A 40 -25.61 -3.71 -14.71
C ARG A 40 -25.16 -5.12 -15.13
N LYS A 41 -25.81 -5.71 -16.13
CA LYS A 41 -25.42 -7.02 -16.70
C LYS A 41 -24.30 -6.90 -17.73
N ASP A 42 -24.05 -5.70 -18.23
CA ASP A 42 -23.03 -5.48 -19.25
C ASP A 42 -21.65 -5.44 -18.61
N LYS A 43 -20.73 -6.26 -19.12
CA LYS A 43 -19.35 -6.33 -18.61
C LYS A 43 -18.65 -4.97 -18.64
N GLY A 44 -18.93 -4.17 -19.67
CA GLY A 44 -18.38 -2.82 -19.81
C GLY A 44 -18.89 -1.82 -18.77
N TYR A 45 -20.10 -2.01 -18.25
CA TYR A 45 -20.62 -1.19 -17.16
C TYR A 45 -19.97 -1.56 -15.82
N LEU A 46 -19.70 -2.85 -15.60
CA LEU A 46 -19.01 -3.35 -14.40
C LEU A 46 -17.53 -2.95 -14.36
N GLN A 47 -16.89 -2.84 -15.53
CA GLN A 47 -15.47 -2.44 -15.64
C GLN A 47 -15.27 -0.92 -15.67
N ARG A 48 -16.34 -0.13 -15.59
CA ARG A 48 -16.27 1.33 -15.64
C ARG A 48 -15.71 1.87 -14.32
N VAL A 49 -14.62 2.61 -14.43
CA VAL A 49 -14.04 3.37 -13.32
C VAL A 49 -14.50 4.82 -13.48
N ASP A 50 -15.30 5.30 -12.54
CA ASP A 50 -15.60 6.73 -12.39
C ASP A 50 -14.82 7.24 -11.17
N LEU A 51 -13.88 8.16 -11.40
CA LEU A 51 -13.02 8.69 -10.33
C LEU A 51 -13.80 9.62 -9.40
N ILE A 52 -14.58 10.53 -9.97
CA ILE A 52 -15.42 11.50 -9.24
C ILE A 52 -16.86 11.27 -9.68
N GLN A 53 -17.77 11.15 -8.71
CA GLN A 53 -19.18 10.98 -8.96
C GLN A 53 -19.79 12.21 -9.62
N ASP A 54 -20.60 11.99 -10.66
CA ASP A 54 -21.32 13.04 -11.41
C ASP A 54 -20.42 14.17 -11.93
N PHE A 55 -19.19 13.84 -12.32
CA PHE A 55 -18.22 14.75 -12.90
C PHE A 55 -18.54 15.10 -14.37
N ARG A 56 -19.72 15.69 -14.57
CA ARG A 56 -20.28 16.02 -15.88
C ARG A 56 -21.16 17.26 -15.87
N PHE A 57 -21.23 17.92 -17.01
CA PHE A 57 -22.14 19.02 -17.32
C PHE A 57 -23.09 18.61 -18.45
N GLU A 58 -24.15 19.37 -18.69
CA GLU A 58 -25.13 19.02 -19.72
C GLU A 58 -24.59 19.27 -21.12
N THR A 59 -23.92 20.40 -21.32
CA THR A 59 -23.38 20.82 -22.62
C THR A 59 -21.87 20.71 -22.67
N ALA A 60 -21.18 21.61 -21.98
CA ALA A 60 -19.74 21.81 -22.06
C ALA A 60 -19.20 22.47 -20.79
N THR A 61 -17.89 22.34 -20.62
CA THR A 61 -17.14 22.93 -19.49
C THR A 61 -16.23 24.04 -19.96
N THR A 62 -16.26 25.18 -19.26
CA THR A 62 -15.46 26.36 -19.65
C THR A 62 -14.10 26.37 -18.96
N LYS A 63 -14.09 26.38 -17.63
CA LYS A 63 -12.88 26.53 -16.80
C LYS A 63 -12.88 25.52 -15.65
N ILE A 64 -11.70 25.04 -15.29
CA ILE A 64 -11.51 24.12 -14.17
C ILE A 64 -10.30 24.58 -13.35
N LYS A 65 -10.51 24.82 -12.06
CA LYS A 65 -9.44 25.16 -11.12
C LYS A 65 -9.51 24.26 -9.90
N VAL A 66 -8.35 23.70 -9.55
CA VAL A 66 -8.10 23.01 -8.29
C VAL A 66 -7.74 24.06 -7.25
N THR A 67 -8.13 23.84 -6.02
CA THR A 67 -7.82 24.76 -4.92
C THR A 67 -6.41 24.51 -4.38
N ALA A 68 -5.83 25.46 -3.65
CA ALA A 68 -4.41 25.38 -3.28
C ALA A 68 -4.09 24.17 -2.40
N ASP A 69 -5.05 23.74 -1.57
CA ASP A 69 -4.95 22.56 -0.72
C ASP A 69 -5.07 21.24 -1.51
N GLY A 70 -5.60 21.29 -2.74
CA GLY A 70 -5.81 20.11 -3.59
C GLY A 70 -6.98 19.24 -3.16
N ASP A 71 -7.82 19.68 -2.21
CA ASP A 71 -8.98 18.93 -1.71
C ASP A 71 -10.26 19.20 -2.50
N TYR A 72 -10.34 20.34 -3.20
CA TYR A 72 -11.53 20.76 -3.93
C TYR A 72 -11.23 21.05 -5.39
N VAL A 73 -12.16 20.66 -6.26
CA VAL A 73 -12.16 21.01 -7.68
C VAL A 73 -13.38 21.85 -7.97
N VAL A 74 -13.17 23.01 -8.57
CA VAL A 74 -14.24 23.87 -9.05
C VAL A 74 -14.27 23.79 -10.57
N ALA A 75 -15.44 23.48 -11.12
CA ALA A 75 -15.66 23.46 -12.56
C ALA A 75 -16.86 24.34 -12.92
N SER A 76 -16.76 25.07 -14.02
CA SER A 76 -17.83 25.88 -14.59
C SER A 76 -18.41 25.25 -15.86
N GLY A 77 -19.73 25.36 -16.02
CA GLY A 77 -20.46 24.90 -17.20
C GLY A 77 -21.20 26.03 -17.91
N ILE A 78 -21.47 25.82 -19.20
CA ILE A 78 -22.09 26.81 -20.09
C ILE A 78 -23.62 26.87 -19.93
N TYR A 79 -24.30 25.72 -20.01
CA TYR A 79 -25.77 25.67 -20.00
C TYR A 79 -26.32 24.54 -19.11
N PRO A 80 -27.26 24.86 -18.19
CA PRO A 80 -27.45 26.21 -17.64
C PRO A 80 -26.13 26.74 -17.04
N PRO A 81 -25.90 28.06 -16.99
CA PRO A 81 -24.64 28.61 -16.45
C PRO A 81 -24.54 28.24 -14.98
N GLN A 82 -23.62 27.33 -14.66
CA GLN A 82 -23.53 26.73 -13.33
C GLN A 82 -22.11 26.40 -12.93
N VAL A 83 -21.88 26.39 -11.63
CA VAL A 83 -20.62 26.02 -10.98
C VAL A 83 -20.86 24.77 -10.17
N LYS A 84 -20.01 23.77 -10.39
CA LYS A 84 -19.96 22.55 -9.57
C LYS A 84 -18.68 22.55 -8.77
N VAL A 85 -18.80 22.38 -7.46
CA VAL A 85 -17.67 22.18 -6.55
C VAL A 85 -17.67 20.74 -6.11
N TYR A 86 -16.58 20.05 -6.37
CA TYR A 86 -16.35 18.67 -6.01
C TYR A 86 -15.40 18.59 -4.83
N GLU A 87 -15.70 17.70 -3.90
CA GLU A 87 -14.82 17.38 -2.78
C GLU A 87 -14.11 16.07 -3.08
N LEU A 88 -12.78 16.13 -3.18
CA LEU A 88 -11.97 15.02 -3.65
C LEU A 88 -11.79 13.93 -2.59
N ARG A 89 -11.87 14.29 -1.30
CA ARG A 89 -11.83 13.32 -0.22
C ARG A 89 -13.04 12.37 -0.23
N GLU A 90 -14.21 12.88 -0.61
CA GLU A 90 -15.45 12.12 -0.69
C GLU A 90 -15.79 11.68 -2.13
N LEU A 91 -14.94 12.04 -3.11
CA LEU A 91 -15.11 11.74 -4.54
C LEU A 91 -16.47 12.15 -5.10
N SER A 92 -17.09 13.20 -4.56
CA SER A 92 -18.48 13.54 -4.86
C SER A 92 -18.71 15.03 -5.05
N LEU A 93 -19.86 15.36 -5.64
CA LEU A 93 -20.31 16.74 -5.80
C LEU A 93 -20.75 17.30 -4.45
N LYS A 94 -20.09 18.36 -3.99
CA LYS A 94 -20.44 19.05 -2.75
C LYS A 94 -21.68 19.92 -2.92
N PHE A 95 -21.67 20.76 -3.96
CA PHE A 95 -22.82 21.56 -4.35
C PHE A 95 -22.74 22.00 -5.80
N GLU A 96 -23.91 22.31 -6.35
CA GLU A 96 -24.10 22.95 -7.65
C GLU A 96 -24.79 24.30 -7.45
N ARG A 97 -24.29 25.35 -8.09
CA ARG A 97 -24.86 26.69 -8.05
C ARG A 97 -25.09 27.19 -9.47
N HIS A 98 -26.25 27.77 -9.69
CA HIS A 98 -26.58 28.41 -10.96
C HIS A 98 -26.29 29.90 -10.86
N LEU A 99 -25.70 30.45 -11.92
CA LEU A 99 -25.47 31.88 -12.07
C LEU A 99 -26.46 32.48 -13.07
N VAL A 100 -26.55 33.81 -13.08
CA VAL A 100 -27.43 34.54 -14.02
C VAL A 100 -26.83 34.54 -15.43
N SER A 101 -25.50 34.57 -15.51
CA SER A 101 -24.73 34.72 -16.75
C SER A 101 -23.58 33.73 -16.80
N GLU A 102 -23.12 33.44 -18.01
CA GLU A 102 -21.97 32.57 -18.27
C GLU A 102 -20.69 33.09 -17.60
N ILE A 103 -19.85 32.15 -17.16
CA ILE A 103 -18.56 32.41 -16.51
C ILE A 103 -17.48 32.33 -17.57
N ILE A 104 -16.73 33.41 -17.73
CA ILE A 104 -15.57 33.47 -18.61
C ILE A 104 -14.35 32.91 -17.88
N ASP A 105 -14.02 33.50 -16.72
CA ASP A 105 -12.99 32.98 -15.82
C ASP A 105 -13.41 33.15 -14.36
N PHE A 106 -12.77 32.42 -13.46
CA PHE A 106 -12.98 32.57 -12.03
C PHE A 106 -11.69 32.29 -11.26
N GLN A 107 -11.49 32.94 -10.13
CA GLN A 107 -10.31 32.71 -9.29
C GLN A 107 -10.73 32.30 -7.89
N VAL A 108 -10.07 31.27 -7.35
CA VAL A 108 -10.23 30.86 -5.96
C VAL A 108 -9.36 31.76 -5.10
N LEU A 109 -9.98 32.45 -4.11
CA LEU A 109 -9.32 33.47 -3.29
C LEU A 109 -8.72 32.90 -1.99
N SER A 110 -9.13 31.69 -1.63
CA SER A 110 -8.78 30.99 -0.38
C SER A 110 -8.33 29.58 -0.72
N ASP A 111 -7.62 28.93 0.19
CA ASP A 111 -7.05 27.60 -0.07
C ASP A 111 -8.09 26.48 -0.22
N ASP A 112 -9.24 26.58 0.49
CA ASP A 112 -10.35 25.61 0.47
C ASP A 112 -11.22 25.69 -0.81
N TYR A 113 -12.27 26.53 -0.76
CA TYR A 113 -13.26 26.92 -1.78
C TYR A 113 -14.11 28.07 -1.20
N SER A 114 -13.68 28.61 -0.06
CA SER A 114 -14.51 29.38 0.86
C SER A 114 -14.94 30.70 0.27
N LYS A 115 -14.09 31.26 -0.58
CA LYS A 115 -14.23 32.53 -1.27
C LYS A 115 -13.78 32.33 -2.72
N ILE A 116 -14.66 32.65 -3.66
CA ILE A 116 -14.41 32.50 -5.09
C ILE A 116 -14.90 33.78 -5.78
N ALA A 117 -14.13 34.30 -6.72
CA ALA A 117 -14.54 35.40 -7.58
C ALA A 117 -14.85 34.85 -8.98
N PHE A 118 -16.06 35.08 -9.47
CA PHE A 118 -16.47 34.72 -10.84
C PHE A 118 -16.51 35.97 -11.69
N LEU A 119 -15.88 35.92 -12.87
CA LEU A 119 -16.01 36.93 -13.91
C LEU A 119 -17.05 36.45 -14.93
N CYS A 120 -18.13 37.19 -15.02
CA CYS A 120 -19.26 36.87 -15.88
C CYS A 120 -19.25 37.67 -17.18
N ALA A 121 -19.86 37.11 -18.22
CA ALA A 121 -19.96 37.73 -19.53
C ALA A 121 -20.72 39.07 -19.57
N ASP A 122 -21.57 39.35 -18.56
CA ASP A 122 -22.37 40.57 -18.47
C ASP A 122 -21.62 41.77 -17.83
N ARG A 123 -20.30 41.64 -17.65
CA ARG A 123 -19.39 42.57 -16.94
C ARG A 123 -19.53 42.54 -15.42
N SER A 124 -20.26 41.58 -14.87
CA SER A 124 -20.34 41.41 -13.43
C SER A 124 -19.20 40.54 -12.92
N ILE A 125 -18.63 40.92 -11.78
CA ILE A 125 -17.82 40.06 -10.93
C ILE A 125 -18.74 39.61 -9.79
N CYS A 126 -19.02 38.32 -9.72
CA CYS A 126 -19.79 37.72 -8.65
C CYS A 126 -18.83 37.14 -7.60
N LEU A 127 -18.78 37.75 -6.41
CA LEU A 127 -18.04 37.23 -5.27
C LEU A 127 -18.93 36.24 -4.52
N HIS A 128 -18.46 35.01 -4.38
CA HIS A 128 -19.13 33.95 -3.64
C HIS A 128 -18.38 33.63 -2.36
N ALA A 129 -19.13 33.32 -1.31
CA ALA A 129 -18.66 32.78 -0.06
C ALA A 129 -19.20 31.36 0.17
N LYS A 130 -18.82 30.70 1.27
CA LYS A 130 -19.35 29.38 1.68
C LYS A 130 -20.90 29.38 1.68
N TYR A 131 -21.54 30.44 2.17
CA TYR A 131 -23.00 30.53 2.28
C TYR A 131 -23.73 30.96 0.99
N GLY A 132 -23.05 31.26 -0.11
CA GLY A 132 -23.71 31.62 -1.38
C GLY A 132 -23.07 32.82 -2.08
N SER A 133 -23.88 33.55 -2.85
CA SER A 133 -23.48 34.82 -3.44
C SER A 133 -23.35 35.88 -2.34
N TYR A 134 -22.19 36.52 -2.26
CA TYR A 134 -21.92 37.58 -1.30
C TYR A 134 -22.23 38.94 -1.90
N TYR A 135 -21.61 39.25 -3.04
CA TYR A 135 -21.74 40.54 -3.69
C TYR A 135 -21.53 40.42 -5.19
N SER A 136 -22.24 41.23 -5.96
CA SER A 136 -22.04 41.37 -7.41
C SER A 136 -21.60 42.78 -7.72
N LEU A 137 -20.48 42.92 -8.42
CA LEU A 137 -19.83 44.18 -8.71
C LEU A 137 -19.71 44.33 -10.23
N ARG A 138 -19.98 45.51 -10.79
CA ARG A 138 -19.98 45.72 -12.24
C ARG A 138 -18.74 46.49 -12.70
N ILE A 139 -18.07 45.97 -13.72
CA ILE A 139 -16.91 46.61 -14.37
C ILE A 139 -17.38 47.47 -15.56
N PRO A 140 -16.70 48.58 -15.89
CA PRO A 140 -17.07 49.43 -17.02
C PRO A 140 -17.07 48.70 -18.38
N ARG A 141 -16.06 47.84 -18.62
CA ARG A 141 -15.81 47.14 -19.89
C ARG A 141 -15.92 45.62 -19.71
N MET A 142 -15.99 44.91 -20.84
CA MET A 142 -16.01 43.44 -20.87
C MET A 142 -14.68 42.90 -20.33
N GLY A 143 -14.77 42.07 -19.30
CA GLY A 143 -13.62 41.38 -18.73
C GLY A 143 -13.25 40.15 -19.55
N ARG A 144 -11.96 39.83 -19.64
CA ARG A 144 -11.45 38.64 -20.33
C ARG A 144 -10.84 37.63 -19.36
N ASP A 145 -10.05 38.12 -18.41
CA ASP A 145 -9.30 37.29 -17.47
C ASP A 145 -9.23 37.96 -16.09
N ILE A 146 -9.03 37.16 -15.04
CA ILE A 146 -9.00 37.65 -13.66
C ILE A 146 -7.88 36.99 -12.84
N ALA A 147 -7.08 37.80 -12.16
CA ALA A 147 -5.99 37.33 -11.32
C ALA A 147 -6.09 37.92 -9.91
N TYR A 148 -5.75 37.13 -8.90
CA TYR A 148 -5.79 37.55 -7.50
C TYR A 148 -4.38 37.65 -6.91
N ASP A 149 -4.09 38.77 -6.24
CA ASP A 149 -2.89 38.94 -5.44
C ASP A 149 -3.18 38.72 -3.96
N CYS A 150 -2.57 37.67 -3.40
CA CYS A 150 -2.75 37.29 -2.01
C CYS A 150 -2.08 38.26 -1.02
N TRP A 151 -1.09 39.06 -1.44
CA TRP A 151 -0.39 39.96 -0.51
C TRP A 151 -1.10 41.30 -0.34
N SER A 152 -1.62 41.85 -1.43
CA SER A 152 -2.33 43.13 -1.41
C SER A 152 -3.85 42.99 -1.30
N CYS A 153 -4.36 41.75 -1.36
CA CYS A 153 -5.78 41.43 -1.48
C CYS A 153 -6.46 42.14 -2.66
N ASP A 154 -5.71 42.38 -3.74
CA ASP A 154 -6.21 43.00 -4.96
C ASP A 154 -6.61 41.96 -5.99
N LEU A 155 -7.77 42.18 -6.60
CA LEU A 155 -8.28 41.43 -7.73
C LEU A 155 -8.05 42.26 -8.99
N PHE A 156 -7.21 41.75 -9.88
CA PHE A 156 -6.95 42.32 -11.20
C PHE A 156 -7.91 41.75 -12.21
N CYS A 157 -8.54 42.62 -12.98
CA CYS A 157 -9.41 42.21 -14.07
C CYS A 157 -8.88 42.78 -15.39
N ALA A 158 -8.45 41.87 -16.27
CA ALA A 158 -8.16 42.19 -17.66
C ALA A 158 -9.46 42.53 -18.37
N ALA A 159 -9.45 43.58 -19.20
CA ALA A 159 -10.61 43.98 -19.97
C ALA A 159 -10.24 44.24 -21.42
N SER A 160 -11.26 44.33 -22.27
CA SER A 160 -11.14 44.84 -23.63
C SER A 160 -10.94 46.36 -23.64
N TYR A 161 -9.88 46.81 -22.96
CA TYR A 161 -9.47 48.20 -22.75
C TYR A 161 -8.00 48.24 -22.26
N PRO A 162 -7.24 49.35 -22.43
CA PRO A 162 -5.84 49.46 -21.99
C PRO A 162 -5.66 49.46 -20.47
N ASP A 163 -6.69 49.81 -19.73
CA ASP A 163 -6.57 49.89 -18.28
C ASP A 163 -6.86 48.53 -17.63
N LEU A 164 -5.91 48.04 -16.85
CA LEU A 164 -6.11 46.91 -15.94
C LEU A 164 -6.84 47.38 -14.68
N TYR A 165 -8.05 46.88 -14.46
CA TYR A 165 -8.85 47.25 -13.30
C TYR A 165 -8.34 46.55 -12.04
N ARG A 166 -8.13 47.35 -10.99
CA ARG A 166 -7.69 46.88 -9.67
C ARG A 166 -8.81 47.05 -8.66
N ILE A 167 -9.27 45.95 -8.10
CA ILE A 167 -10.35 45.92 -7.11
C ILE A 167 -9.76 45.41 -5.80
N ASN A 168 -9.67 46.28 -4.80
CA ASN A 168 -9.17 45.85 -3.49
C ASN A 168 -10.32 45.22 -2.69
N LEU A 169 -10.14 43.97 -2.30
CA LEU A 169 -11.17 43.21 -1.57
C LEU A 169 -11.20 43.52 -0.07
N GLU A 170 -10.10 44.04 0.50
CA GLU A 170 -10.04 44.47 1.91
C GLU A 170 -10.78 45.80 2.11
N GLN A 171 -10.52 46.77 1.24
CA GLN A 171 -11.16 48.09 1.29
C GLN A 171 -12.54 48.12 0.61
N GLY A 172 -12.81 47.16 -0.27
CA GLY A 172 -14.06 47.10 -1.05
C GLY A 172 -14.19 48.24 -2.07
N ARG A 173 -13.07 48.74 -2.62
CA ARG A 173 -13.04 49.88 -3.53
C ARG A 173 -12.29 49.54 -4.82
N PHE A 174 -12.70 50.21 -5.90
CA PHE A 174 -11.85 50.31 -7.08
C PHE A 174 -10.67 51.22 -6.78
N LEU A 175 -9.48 50.70 -6.98
CA LEU A 175 -8.25 51.50 -6.97
C LEU A 175 -8.00 52.06 -8.38
N SER A 176 -7.05 52.99 -8.46
CA SER A 176 -6.57 53.50 -9.75
C SER A 176 -6.13 52.33 -10.64
N SER A 177 -6.66 52.27 -11.85
CA SER A 177 -6.25 51.29 -12.85
C SER A 177 -4.76 51.41 -13.18
N LEU A 178 -4.16 50.30 -13.63
CA LEU A 178 -2.84 50.31 -14.24
C LEU A 178 -3.02 50.51 -15.73
N SER A 179 -2.50 51.61 -16.27
CA SER A 179 -2.63 51.94 -17.69
C SER A 179 -1.55 51.22 -18.49
N THR A 180 -1.95 50.39 -19.45
CA THR A 180 -1.06 49.78 -20.44
C THR A 180 -1.01 50.61 -21.72
N GLN A 181 0.01 50.38 -22.55
CA GLN A 181 0.07 50.98 -23.88
C GLN A 181 -0.71 50.19 -24.93
N SER A 182 -1.02 48.92 -24.64
CA SER A 182 -1.79 48.05 -25.53
C SER A 182 -3.27 48.47 -25.58
N PRO A 183 -3.96 48.34 -26.73
CA PRO A 183 -5.35 48.77 -26.89
C PRO A 183 -6.31 47.94 -26.03
N ALA A 184 -5.97 46.67 -25.80
CA ALA A 184 -6.71 45.77 -24.95
C ALA A 184 -5.78 44.74 -24.28
N ILE A 185 -6.27 44.16 -23.19
CA ILE A 185 -5.57 43.13 -22.41
C ILE A 185 -6.37 41.83 -22.51
N ASN A 186 -5.67 40.74 -22.82
CA ASN A 186 -6.27 39.41 -22.94
C ASN A 186 -6.08 38.60 -21.65
N VAL A 187 -4.85 38.56 -21.13
CA VAL A 187 -4.48 37.72 -19.97
C VAL A 187 -3.70 38.52 -18.94
N VAL A 188 -3.89 38.17 -17.68
CA VAL A 188 -3.15 38.73 -16.55
C VAL A 188 -2.65 37.59 -15.68
N SER A 189 -1.36 37.60 -15.37
CA SER A 189 -0.77 36.64 -14.45
C SER A 189 0.03 37.35 -13.37
N ARG A 190 0.08 36.73 -12.18
CA ARG A 190 0.86 37.20 -11.05
C ARG A 190 1.97 36.22 -10.74
N SER A 191 3.20 36.72 -10.56
CA SER A 191 4.29 35.93 -10.00
C SER A 191 4.06 35.73 -8.49
N ALA A 192 4.03 34.48 -8.06
CA ALA A 192 3.86 34.12 -6.66
C ALA A 192 5.00 34.66 -5.76
N LEU A 193 6.22 34.76 -6.30
CA LEU A 193 7.46 35.07 -5.56
C LEU A 193 7.88 36.53 -5.61
N HIS A 194 7.73 37.18 -6.77
CA HIS A 194 8.17 38.56 -6.95
C HIS A 194 7.03 39.57 -6.74
N GLY A 195 5.77 39.13 -6.88
CA GLY A 195 4.60 40.01 -6.87
C GLY A 195 4.52 40.92 -8.09
N LEU A 196 5.24 40.56 -9.16
CA LEU A 196 5.10 41.19 -10.46
C LEU A 196 3.80 40.73 -11.10
N VAL A 197 3.09 41.67 -11.72
CA VAL A 197 1.88 41.42 -12.49
C VAL A 197 2.23 41.61 -13.95
N ALA A 198 2.04 40.59 -14.77
CA ALA A 198 2.23 40.68 -16.21
C ALA A 198 0.88 40.69 -16.93
N CYS A 199 0.78 41.55 -17.93
CA CYS A 199 -0.37 41.73 -18.78
C CYS A 199 0.00 41.34 -20.21
N GLY A 200 -0.77 40.45 -20.81
CA GLY A 200 -0.70 40.13 -22.24
C GLY A 200 -1.63 41.03 -23.05
N GLY A 201 -1.05 41.85 -23.93
CA GLY A 201 -1.81 42.73 -24.82
C GLY A 201 -2.21 42.06 -26.15
N GLU A 202 -3.21 42.65 -26.80
CA GLU A 202 -3.63 42.30 -28.16
C GLU A 202 -2.52 42.60 -29.20
N ASP A 203 -1.69 43.63 -28.98
CA ASP A 203 -0.55 43.99 -29.84
C ASP A 203 0.62 42.97 -29.80
N GLY A 204 0.47 41.85 -29.12
CA GLY A 204 1.55 40.89 -28.94
C GLY A 204 2.66 41.37 -28.01
N SER A 205 2.39 42.39 -27.19
CA SER A 205 3.32 42.87 -26.18
C SER A 205 2.90 42.45 -24.79
N VAL A 206 3.87 42.00 -24.00
CA VAL A 206 3.73 41.72 -22.57
C VAL A 206 4.24 42.92 -21.78
N GLU A 207 3.42 43.45 -20.89
CA GLU A 207 3.79 44.54 -19.98
C GLU A 207 3.85 44.02 -18.54
N CYS A 208 4.96 44.28 -17.86
CA CYS A 208 5.17 43.87 -16.48
C CYS A 208 5.06 45.08 -15.54
N PHE A 209 4.26 44.94 -14.48
CA PHE A 209 3.99 45.94 -13.45
C PHE A 209 4.52 45.47 -12.09
N ASP A 210 5.09 46.41 -11.34
CA ASP A 210 5.35 46.25 -9.90
C ASP A 210 4.33 47.07 -9.12
N MET A 211 3.65 46.39 -8.19
CA MET A 211 2.59 46.96 -7.38
C MET A 211 3.05 48.08 -6.43
N ARG A 212 4.35 48.13 -6.11
CA ARG A 212 4.93 49.18 -5.28
C ARG A 212 5.08 50.48 -6.05
N LYS A 213 5.52 50.41 -7.31
CA LYS A 213 5.71 51.57 -8.19
C LYS A 213 4.43 51.96 -8.94
N LYS A 214 3.53 51.01 -9.16
CA LYS A 214 2.25 51.18 -9.89
C LYS A 214 2.43 51.70 -11.33
N THR A 215 3.63 51.55 -11.89
CA THR A 215 3.99 51.90 -13.26
C THR A 215 4.52 50.67 -13.97
N ALA A 216 4.38 50.63 -15.30
CA ALA A 216 5.00 49.59 -16.11
C ALA A 216 6.53 49.66 -15.96
N ILE A 217 7.16 48.53 -15.60
CA ILE A 217 8.63 48.44 -15.48
C ILE A 217 9.25 48.12 -16.84
N GLY A 218 8.61 47.25 -17.60
CA GLY A 218 9.15 46.76 -18.86
C GLY A 218 8.03 46.30 -19.78
N ARG A 219 8.22 46.58 -21.08
CA ARG A 219 7.40 46.10 -22.18
C ARG A 219 8.25 45.19 -23.04
N ILE A 220 7.82 43.95 -23.23
CA ILE A 220 8.47 42.94 -24.06
C ILE A 220 7.56 42.70 -25.25
N SER A 221 8.08 42.83 -26.48
CA SER A 221 7.31 42.49 -27.68
C SER A 221 7.52 41.00 -27.99
N ALA A 222 6.50 40.18 -27.78
CA ALA A 222 6.49 38.78 -28.18
C ALA A 222 6.35 38.62 -29.70
N ALA A 223 5.50 39.46 -30.32
CA ALA A 223 5.28 39.48 -31.77
C ALA A 223 6.58 39.65 -32.57
N ALA A 224 7.43 40.62 -32.19
CA ALA A 224 8.69 40.89 -32.90
C ALA A 224 9.65 39.68 -32.96
N HIS A 225 9.62 38.83 -31.94
CA HIS A 225 10.51 37.66 -31.86
C HIS A 225 9.92 36.41 -32.53
N SER A 226 8.60 36.37 -32.68
CA SER A 226 7.88 35.26 -33.31
C SER A 226 7.96 35.28 -34.85
N GLY A 227 8.29 36.44 -35.43
CA GLY A 227 8.39 36.65 -36.88
C GLY A 227 7.10 37.06 -37.58
N ASP A 228 5.94 37.01 -36.90
CA ASP A 228 4.65 37.40 -37.49
C ASP A 228 4.16 38.73 -36.89
N ILE A 229 3.60 39.60 -37.73
CA ILE A 229 3.31 41.00 -37.38
C ILE A 229 1.97 41.17 -36.62
N ASP A 230 1.12 40.14 -36.61
CA ASP A 230 -0.22 40.18 -35.98
C ASP A 230 -0.39 39.05 -34.96
N GLN A 231 0.50 38.96 -33.97
CA GLN A 231 0.38 37.98 -32.88
C GLN A 231 -0.24 38.61 -31.64
N GLU A 232 -1.32 38.03 -31.14
CA GLU A 232 -1.89 38.39 -29.84
C GLU A 232 -1.31 37.50 -28.75
N VAL A 233 -1.12 38.02 -27.54
CA VAL A 233 -0.79 37.16 -26.39
C VAL A 233 -2.09 36.58 -25.83
N THR A 234 -2.21 35.25 -25.81
CA THR A 234 -3.42 34.54 -25.38
C THR A 234 -3.28 33.84 -24.04
N SER A 235 -2.06 33.53 -23.61
CA SER A 235 -1.78 32.92 -22.30
C SER A 235 -0.45 33.41 -21.74
N LEU A 236 -0.38 33.52 -20.42
CA LEU A 236 0.82 33.99 -19.73
C LEU A 236 0.91 33.30 -18.38
N GLN A 237 2.08 32.72 -18.09
CA GLN A 237 2.31 32.13 -16.78
C GLN A 237 3.77 32.29 -16.32
N PHE A 238 3.91 32.67 -15.06
CA PHE A 238 5.18 32.63 -14.35
C PHE A 238 5.44 31.25 -13.79
N GLU A 239 6.71 30.90 -13.68
CA GLU A 239 7.14 29.74 -12.93
C GLU A 239 6.86 29.93 -11.43
N ASP A 240 6.19 28.95 -10.80
CA ASP A 240 5.72 29.06 -9.42
C ASP A 240 6.86 29.00 -8.37
N ILE A 241 7.94 28.25 -8.65
CA ILE A 241 8.97 27.89 -7.64
C ILE A 241 10.25 28.73 -7.74
N HIS A 242 10.76 28.95 -8.95
CA HIS A 242 11.96 29.78 -9.15
C HIS A 242 11.62 31.21 -9.56
N GLY A 243 10.50 31.41 -10.28
CA GLY A 243 9.99 32.74 -10.64
C GLY A 243 10.81 33.51 -11.67
N TYR A 244 11.87 32.92 -12.22
CA TYR A 244 12.75 33.59 -13.18
C TYR A 244 12.27 33.42 -14.62
N GLN A 245 11.61 32.31 -14.94
CA GLN A 245 11.06 32.07 -16.27
C GLN A 245 9.60 32.52 -16.35
N MET A 246 9.26 33.10 -17.49
CA MET A 246 7.92 33.51 -17.86
C MET A 246 7.59 32.88 -19.21
N ALA A 247 6.49 32.14 -19.28
CA ALA A 247 5.99 31.58 -20.52
C ALA A 247 4.89 32.49 -21.09
N VAL A 248 4.99 32.76 -22.39
CA VAL A 248 4.04 33.58 -23.15
C VAL A 248 3.54 32.76 -24.32
N GLY A 249 2.23 32.57 -24.41
CA GLY A 249 1.58 31.90 -25.53
C GLY A 249 0.99 32.91 -26.50
N SER A 250 1.19 32.68 -27.79
CA SER A 250 0.62 33.49 -28.86
C SER A 250 -0.63 32.87 -29.47
N SER A 251 -1.39 33.68 -30.19
CA SER A 251 -2.55 33.27 -30.98
C SER A 251 -2.21 32.32 -32.13
N THR A 252 -0.95 32.30 -32.60
CA THR A 252 -0.51 31.44 -33.72
C THR A 252 -0.03 30.06 -33.26
N GLY A 253 -0.11 29.72 -31.98
CA GLY A 253 0.38 28.44 -31.47
C GLY A 253 1.88 28.41 -31.13
N LYS A 254 2.52 29.58 -31.01
CA LYS A 254 3.93 29.70 -30.60
C LYS A 254 4.04 30.05 -29.12
N ILE A 255 4.86 29.30 -28.40
CA ILE A 255 5.19 29.53 -26.99
C ILE A 255 6.59 30.13 -26.93
N LEU A 256 6.68 31.24 -26.23
CA LEU A 256 7.91 31.98 -26.00
C LEU A 256 8.25 31.86 -24.52
N ILE A 257 9.41 31.27 -24.22
CA ILE A 257 9.95 31.29 -22.85
C ILE A 257 10.86 32.50 -22.73
N TYR A 258 10.57 33.36 -21.78
CA TYR A 258 11.40 34.50 -21.40
C TYR A 258 12.05 34.24 -20.05
N ASP A 259 13.30 34.67 -19.89
CA ASP A 259 13.89 34.92 -18.58
C ASP A 259 13.60 36.39 -18.24
N MET A 260 13.17 36.67 -17.01
CA MET A 260 12.88 38.01 -16.52
C MET A 260 14.04 39.01 -16.70
N ARG A 261 15.27 38.52 -16.85
CA ARG A 261 16.47 39.34 -17.07
C ARG A 261 16.70 39.70 -18.54
N MET A 262 16.11 38.96 -19.47
CA MET A 262 16.38 39.09 -20.91
C MET A 262 15.13 39.57 -21.66
N SER A 263 15.33 40.52 -22.57
CA SER A 263 14.26 41.00 -23.46
C SER A 263 13.95 40.02 -24.60
N ASN A 264 14.89 39.15 -24.92
CA ASN A 264 14.78 38.18 -26.00
C ASN A 264 14.34 36.84 -25.41
N PRO A 265 13.51 36.06 -26.13
CA PRO A 265 13.09 34.76 -25.65
C PRO A 265 14.29 33.81 -25.61
N VAL A 266 14.35 33.01 -24.55
CA VAL A 266 15.30 31.91 -24.40
C VAL A 266 14.99 30.83 -25.43
N ARG A 267 13.70 30.52 -25.61
CA ARG A 267 13.21 29.47 -26.48
C ARG A 267 11.90 29.89 -27.14
N ILE A 268 11.75 29.48 -28.40
CA ILE A 268 10.50 29.56 -29.16
C ILE A 268 10.11 28.13 -29.51
N LYS A 269 8.90 27.73 -29.12
CA LYS A 269 8.36 26.42 -29.44
C LYS A 269 7.05 26.57 -30.19
N ASP A 270 6.93 25.89 -31.32
CA ASP A 270 5.73 25.95 -32.14
C ASP A 270 4.94 24.63 -32.02
N HIS A 271 3.62 24.76 -31.84
CA HIS A 271 2.70 23.64 -31.86
C HIS A 271 2.33 23.16 -33.27
N MET A 272 2.61 23.97 -34.30
CA MET A 272 2.43 23.72 -35.74
C MET A 272 0.96 23.67 -36.22
N TYR A 273 -0.02 23.61 -35.32
CA TYR A 273 -1.44 23.63 -35.69
C TYR A 273 -1.97 25.02 -36.07
N GLY A 274 -1.25 26.09 -35.71
CA GLY A 274 -1.70 27.47 -35.96
C GLY A 274 -2.90 27.90 -35.12
N SER A 275 -3.27 27.13 -34.10
CA SER A 275 -4.32 27.45 -33.14
C SER A 275 -3.77 28.24 -31.94
N PRO A 276 -4.57 29.10 -31.30
CA PRO A 276 -4.13 29.85 -30.12
C PRO A 276 -3.81 28.94 -28.94
N ILE A 277 -2.78 29.31 -28.18
CA ILE A 277 -2.45 28.63 -26.93
C ILE A 277 -3.38 29.14 -25.85
N LEU A 278 -4.21 28.26 -25.30
CA LEU A 278 -5.24 28.60 -24.33
C LEU A 278 -4.68 28.76 -22.92
N ASP A 279 -3.86 27.81 -22.50
CA ASP A 279 -3.27 27.79 -21.17
C ASP A 279 -1.87 27.17 -21.17
N ILE A 280 -1.02 27.67 -20.28
CA ILE A 280 0.33 27.18 -20.04
C ILE A 280 0.46 26.94 -18.55
N LYS A 281 0.89 25.74 -18.17
CA LYS A 281 1.12 25.34 -16.78
C LYS A 281 2.51 24.79 -16.54
N TRP A 282 3.23 25.40 -15.61
CA TRP A 282 4.46 24.83 -15.05
C TRP A 282 4.12 23.68 -14.10
N HIS A 283 4.82 22.56 -14.27
CA HIS A 283 4.68 21.39 -13.43
C HIS A 283 6.04 20.90 -12.96
N GLN A 284 6.21 20.81 -11.65
CA GLN A 284 7.39 20.23 -11.04
C GLN A 284 6.95 19.13 -10.08
N THR A 285 7.61 17.98 -10.17
CA THR A 285 7.42 16.87 -9.24
C THR A 285 8.76 16.48 -8.63
N LEU A 286 8.72 15.75 -7.53
CA LEU A 286 9.92 15.26 -6.86
C LEU A 286 10.72 14.27 -7.74
N ASN A 287 10.06 13.62 -8.69
CA ASN A 287 10.66 12.61 -9.57
C ASN A 287 11.40 13.24 -10.77
N SER A 288 10.99 14.41 -11.24
CA SER A 288 11.70 15.16 -12.28
C SER A 288 12.42 16.35 -11.67
N ALA A 289 13.76 16.30 -11.62
CA ALA A 289 14.57 17.40 -11.12
C ALA A 289 14.34 18.71 -11.92
N GLU A 290 14.01 18.58 -13.20
CA GLU A 290 13.70 19.69 -14.10
C GLU A 290 12.18 19.97 -14.13
N PRO A 291 11.76 21.25 -14.11
CA PRO A 291 10.36 21.62 -14.25
C PRO A 291 9.88 21.31 -15.67
N LYS A 292 8.74 20.63 -15.81
CA LYS A 292 8.10 20.38 -17.11
C LYS A 292 7.06 21.43 -17.39
N MET A 293 6.85 21.70 -18.68
CA MET A 293 5.86 22.65 -19.18
C MET A 293 4.72 21.89 -19.84
N ILE A 294 3.50 22.27 -19.49
CA ILE A 294 2.28 21.76 -20.10
C ILE A 294 1.64 22.90 -20.87
N SER A 295 1.65 22.79 -22.18
CA SER A 295 1.06 23.76 -23.08
C SER A 295 -0.16 23.19 -23.78
N THR A 296 -1.18 24.03 -23.93
CA THR A 296 -2.50 23.60 -24.38
C THR A 296 -2.97 24.44 -25.55
N ASP A 297 -3.30 23.77 -26.63
CA ASP A 297 -4.01 24.35 -27.75
C ASP A 297 -5.49 23.94 -27.70
N CYS A 298 -6.28 24.42 -28.66
CA CYS A 298 -7.65 23.95 -28.88
C CYS A 298 -7.73 22.43 -29.16
N HIS A 299 -6.67 21.80 -29.68
CA HIS A 299 -6.68 20.41 -30.13
C HIS A 299 -5.76 19.47 -29.35
N VAL A 300 -4.61 19.94 -28.87
CA VAL A 300 -3.57 19.09 -28.30
C VAL A 300 -3.02 19.69 -27.02
N ILE A 301 -2.74 18.84 -26.04
CA ILE A 301 -1.96 19.19 -24.85
C ILE A 301 -0.58 18.58 -25.02
N ARG A 302 0.47 19.40 -24.99
CA ARG A 302 1.85 18.93 -25.06
C ARG A 302 2.53 19.12 -23.72
N ILE A 303 3.24 18.08 -23.28
CA ILE A 303 4.10 18.11 -22.10
C ILE A 303 5.53 18.00 -22.59
N TRP A 304 6.36 18.95 -22.20
CA TRP A 304 7.71 19.07 -22.71
C TRP A 304 8.61 19.80 -21.72
N ASP A 305 9.91 19.61 -21.88
CA ASP A 305 10.88 20.19 -20.97
C ASP A 305 11.35 21.55 -21.50
N PRO A 306 11.33 22.63 -20.68
CA PRO A 306 11.65 24.00 -21.07
C PRO A 306 13.10 24.15 -21.53
N GLU A 307 14.03 23.47 -20.85
CA GLU A 307 15.48 23.59 -21.07
C GLU A 307 15.96 22.82 -22.29
N THR A 308 15.40 21.65 -22.59
CA THR A 308 15.78 20.82 -23.75
C THR A 308 14.90 21.12 -24.96
N GLY A 309 13.62 21.39 -24.74
CA GLY A 309 12.61 21.66 -25.77
C GLY A 309 11.95 20.38 -26.29
N ASP A 310 12.36 19.23 -25.78
CA ASP A 310 11.92 17.92 -26.23
C ASP A 310 10.50 17.60 -25.75
N ASN A 311 9.71 17.03 -26.65
CA ASN A 311 8.33 16.64 -26.36
C ASN A 311 8.31 15.29 -25.62
N MET A 312 7.90 15.29 -24.36
CA MET A 312 7.71 14.06 -23.60
C MET A 312 6.45 13.34 -24.07
N THR A 313 5.29 14.01 -23.99
CA THR A 313 4.00 13.41 -24.36
C THR A 313 3.09 14.44 -25.02
N SER A 314 2.31 13.99 -26.00
CA SER A 314 1.14 14.70 -26.50
C SER A 314 -0.13 13.98 -26.05
N ILE A 315 -1.15 14.74 -25.69
CA ILE A 315 -2.48 14.24 -25.36
C ILE A 315 -3.44 14.85 -26.38
N GLU A 316 -4.08 13.97 -27.14
CA GLU A 316 -5.13 14.36 -28.08
C GLU A 316 -6.47 13.84 -27.54
N PRO A 317 -7.34 14.71 -27.01
CA PRO A 317 -8.68 14.31 -26.65
C PRO A 317 -9.45 13.89 -27.91
N SER A 318 -10.04 12.70 -27.87
CA SER A 318 -10.85 12.17 -28.97
C SER A 318 -12.20 12.89 -29.14
N THR A 319 -12.58 13.74 -28.19
CA THR A 319 -13.93 14.35 -28.14
C THR A 319 -13.81 15.85 -27.89
N GLY A 320 -14.26 16.68 -28.84
CA GLY A 320 -14.39 18.14 -28.66
C GLY A 320 -13.08 18.94 -28.64
N ALA A 321 -13.21 20.26 -28.72
CA ALA A 321 -12.11 21.19 -28.50
C ALA A 321 -11.85 21.39 -27.00
N ILE A 322 -10.61 21.72 -26.66
CA ILE A 322 -10.15 22.04 -25.31
C ILE A 322 -10.43 23.51 -25.04
N ASN A 323 -10.90 23.82 -23.83
CA ASN A 323 -11.09 25.19 -23.34
C ASN A 323 -10.06 25.55 -22.27
N ASP A 324 -9.74 24.60 -21.40
CA ASP A 324 -8.88 24.81 -20.24
C ASP A 324 -8.27 23.49 -19.78
N VAL A 325 -7.16 23.54 -19.05
CA VAL A 325 -6.54 22.35 -18.47
C VAL A 325 -6.16 22.64 -17.04
N CYS A 326 -6.50 21.76 -16.12
CA CYS A 326 -6.14 21.86 -14.72
C CYS A 326 -5.15 20.77 -14.32
N LEU A 327 -4.12 21.16 -13.57
CA LEU A 327 -3.14 20.26 -13.01
C LEU A 327 -3.29 20.22 -11.50
N PHE A 328 -3.07 19.03 -10.95
CA PHE A 328 -2.82 18.88 -9.53
C PHE A 328 -1.34 19.07 -9.27
N ARG A 329 -1.01 19.94 -8.31
CA ARG A 329 0.38 20.17 -7.89
C ARG A 329 1.01 18.86 -7.43
N GLU A 330 2.27 18.66 -7.79
CA GLU A 330 3.11 17.50 -7.41
C GLU A 330 2.64 16.12 -7.92
N SER A 331 1.53 16.04 -8.69
CA SER A 331 0.97 14.76 -9.15
C SER A 331 0.81 14.69 -10.67
N GLY A 332 0.82 13.48 -11.23
CA GLY A 332 0.66 13.22 -12.67
C GLY A 332 -0.77 13.28 -13.20
N LEU A 333 -1.73 13.84 -12.44
CA LEU A 333 -3.14 13.87 -12.80
C LEU A 333 -3.53 15.22 -13.43
N LEU A 334 -4.14 15.13 -14.61
CA LEU A 334 -4.53 16.26 -15.44
C LEU A 334 -6.03 16.19 -15.77
N LEU A 335 -6.74 17.28 -15.54
CA LEU A 335 -8.15 17.44 -15.91
C LEU A 335 -8.21 18.36 -17.13
N ALA A 336 -8.92 17.98 -18.19
CA ALA A 336 -9.13 18.88 -19.33
C ALA A 336 -10.59 19.31 -19.42
N ALA A 337 -10.85 20.61 -19.48
CA ALA A 337 -12.16 21.15 -19.80
C ALA A 337 -12.33 21.08 -21.32
N LEU A 338 -13.38 20.38 -21.75
CA LEU A 338 -13.73 20.22 -23.15
C LEU A 338 -15.10 20.82 -23.45
N ASP A 339 -15.38 21.00 -24.74
CA ASP A 339 -16.72 21.23 -25.28
C ASP A 339 -17.65 20.00 -25.21
N CYS A 340 -17.43 19.14 -24.23
CA CYS A 340 -18.18 17.91 -24.01
C CYS A 340 -18.80 17.87 -22.62
N SER A 341 -19.86 17.08 -22.50
CA SER A 341 -20.54 16.86 -21.22
C SER A 341 -19.62 16.28 -20.14
N GLN A 342 -18.66 15.42 -20.51
CA GLN A 342 -17.75 14.79 -19.55
C GLN A 342 -16.43 15.57 -19.51
N ILE A 343 -15.87 15.72 -18.32
CA ILE A 343 -14.51 16.23 -18.13
C ILE A 343 -13.56 15.02 -18.14
N PRO A 344 -12.69 14.87 -19.15
CA PRO A 344 -11.70 13.81 -19.16
C PRO A 344 -10.64 14.01 -18.09
N VAL A 345 -10.25 12.88 -17.50
CA VAL A 345 -9.16 12.77 -16.54
C VAL A 345 -8.05 11.96 -17.19
N TYR A 346 -6.89 12.57 -17.29
CA TYR A 346 -5.67 11.98 -17.81
C TYR A 346 -4.70 11.75 -16.66
N PHE A 347 -4.09 10.57 -16.63
CA PHE A 347 -3.06 10.23 -15.66
C PHE A 347 -1.79 9.79 -16.37
N ILE A 348 -0.66 10.38 -15.97
CA ILE A 348 0.68 10.08 -16.50
C ILE A 348 1.58 9.69 -15.33
N PRO A 349 1.85 8.39 -15.13
CA PRO A 349 2.72 7.93 -14.04
C PRO A 349 4.15 8.48 -14.14
N ALA A 350 4.66 8.70 -15.36
CA ALA A 350 5.99 9.24 -15.59
C ALA A 350 6.14 10.72 -15.22
N LEU A 351 5.03 11.45 -15.09
CA LEU A 351 5.03 12.86 -14.70
C LEU A 351 5.10 13.00 -13.18
N GLY A 352 4.39 12.12 -12.47
CA GLY A 352 4.39 12.06 -11.01
C GLY A 352 3.39 11.03 -10.48
N PRO A 353 3.43 10.75 -9.16
CA PRO A 353 2.48 9.86 -8.52
C PRO A 353 1.05 10.41 -8.58
N ALA A 354 0.06 9.57 -8.32
CA ALA A 354 -1.32 9.99 -8.14
C ALA A 354 -1.47 10.79 -6.82
N PRO A 355 -2.43 11.73 -6.76
CA PRO A 355 -2.68 12.47 -5.53
C PRO A 355 -3.20 11.55 -4.43
N LYS A 356 -3.03 11.95 -3.17
CA LYS A 356 -3.33 11.11 -1.97
C LYS A 356 -4.74 10.52 -1.94
N TRP A 357 -5.73 11.23 -2.48
CA TRP A 357 -7.13 10.79 -2.52
C TRP A 357 -7.41 9.75 -3.63
N CYS A 358 -6.45 9.51 -4.52
CA CYS A 358 -6.51 8.56 -5.64
C CYS A 358 -5.34 7.58 -5.67
N SER A 359 -4.91 7.07 -4.52
CA SER A 359 -3.90 6.01 -4.45
C SER A 359 -4.32 4.74 -5.20
N TYR A 360 -5.62 4.43 -5.23
CA TYR A 360 -6.16 3.27 -5.95
C TYR A 360 -5.88 3.30 -7.47
N LEU A 361 -5.71 4.50 -8.04
CA LEU A 361 -5.42 4.68 -9.45
C LEU A 361 -4.05 4.09 -9.80
N GLU A 362 -3.05 4.26 -8.91
CA GLU A 362 -1.72 3.68 -9.11
C GLU A 362 -1.78 2.15 -9.16
N ASN A 363 -2.46 1.52 -8.19
CA ASN A 363 -2.65 0.07 -8.17
C ASN A 363 -3.36 -0.42 -9.44
N LEU A 364 -4.42 0.28 -9.89
CA LEU A 364 -5.10 -0.07 -11.14
C LEU A 364 -4.17 0.03 -12.35
N THR A 365 -3.32 1.06 -12.40
CA THR A 365 -2.36 1.18 -13.50
C THR A 365 -1.27 0.12 -13.42
N GLU A 366 -0.79 -0.23 -12.24
CA GLU A 366 0.19 -1.29 -12.01
C GLU A 366 -0.39 -2.67 -12.40
N GLU A 367 -1.61 -2.99 -11.97
CA GLU A 367 -2.34 -4.19 -12.41
C GLU A 367 -2.53 -4.24 -13.93
N MET A 368 -2.78 -3.09 -14.58
CA MET A 368 -2.85 -3.01 -16.04
C MET A 368 -1.49 -3.19 -16.72
N GLU A 369 -0.40 -2.79 -16.06
CA GLU A 369 0.96 -3.05 -16.54
C GLU A 369 1.33 -4.53 -16.40
N GLU A 370 1.02 -5.14 -15.26
CA GLU A 370 1.23 -6.57 -14.99
C GLU A 370 0.36 -7.45 -15.91
N GLY A 371 -0.90 -7.09 -16.11
CA GLY A 371 -1.85 -7.82 -16.94
C GLY A 371 -1.51 -7.84 -18.43
N SER A 372 -0.58 -7.00 -18.89
CA SER A 372 -0.06 -7.08 -20.26
C SER A 372 0.87 -8.29 -20.48
N LEU A 373 1.41 -8.86 -19.39
CA LEU A 373 2.39 -9.94 -19.43
C LEU A 373 1.82 -11.33 -19.12
N THR A 374 0.57 -11.45 -18.64
CA THR A 374 0.03 -12.73 -18.13
C THR A 374 -1.08 -13.35 -19.00
N SER A 375 -0.96 -14.68 -19.17
CA SER A 375 -2.06 -15.66 -19.17
C SER A 375 -2.92 -15.96 -20.40
N ILE A 376 -2.28 -16.34 -21.52
CA ILE A 376 -2.97 -17.12 -22.57
C ILE A 376 -3.22 -18.59 -22.14
N TYR A 377 -2.58 -19.06 -21.06
CA TYR A 377 -2.57 -20.48 -20.67
C TYR A 377 -3.16 -20.81 -19.27
N ASP A 378 -3.66 -19.84 -18.51
CA ASP A 378 -4.12 -20.09 -17.12
C ASP A 378 -5.36 -21.00 -17.07
N ASP A 379 -6.20 -20.96 -18.09
CA ASP A 379 -7.40 -21.81 -18.19
C ASP A 379 -7.12 -23.20 -18.80
N TYR A 380 -5.87 -23.51 -19.15
CA TYR A 380 -5.51 -24.74 -19.84
C TYR A 380 -4.72 -25.72 -18.96
N LYS A 381 -5.23 -26.94 -18.80
CA LYS A 381 -4.48 -28.03 -18.14
C LYS A 381 -3.73 -28.85 -19.19
N PHE A 382 -2.43 -29.05 -18.96
CA PHE A 382 -1.62 -29.96 -19.75
C PHE A 382 -1.92 -31.42 -19.37
N LEU A 383 -2.22 -32.25 -20.36
CA LEU A 383 -2.47 -33.68 -20.21
C LEU A 383 -1.50 -34.49 -21.08
N THR A 384 -1.00 -35.58 -20.53
CA THR A 384 -0.25 -36.56 -21.31
C THR A 384 -1.21 -37.49 -22.08
N LYS A 385 -0.69 -38.22 -23.08
CA LYS A 385 -1.48 -39.20 -23.83
C LYS A 385 -2.14 -40.25 -22.93
N LYS A 386 -1.45 -40.65 -21.85
CA LYS A 386 -1.96 -41.61 -20.86
C LYS A 386 -3.18 -41.08 -20.11
N ASP A 387 -3.17 -39.79 -19.78
CA ASP A 387 -4.27 -39.14 -19.03
C ASP A 387 -5.51 -38.97 -19.92
N ILE A 388 -5.32 -38.75 -21.22
CA ILE A 388 -6.42 -38.68 -22.20
C ILE A 388 -7.06 -40.06 -22.41
N GLU A 389 -6.26 -41.12 -22.37
CA GLU A 389 -6.76 -42.51 -22.41
C GLU A 389 -7.54 -42.84 -21.13
N GLN A 390 -7.06 -42.43 -19.96
CA GLN A 390 -7.77 -42.62 -18.69
C GLN A 390 -9.11 -41.86 -18.64
N LEU A 391 -9.15 -40.67 -19.23
CA LEU A 391 -10.37 -39.84 -19.28
C LEU A 391 -11.30 -40.19 -20.45
N ASN A 392 -10.97 -41.23 -21.25
CA ASN A 392 -11.72 -41.62 -22.46
C ASN A 392 -11.90 -40.48 -23.49
N LEU A 393 -10.94 -39.55 -23.59
CA LEU A 393 -10.98 -38.39 -24.49
C LEU A 393 -10.20 -38.60 -25.81
N THR A 394 -9.88 -39.84 -26.16
CA THR A 394 -9.09 -40.18 -27.36
C THR A 394 -9.77 -39.73 -28.66
N HIS A 395 -11.09 -39.67 -28.69
CA HIS A 395 -11.89 -39.19 -29.83
C HIS A 395 -11.72 -37.69 -30.11
N LEU A 396 -11.21 -36.90 -29.16
CA LEU A 396 -11.01 -35.45 -29.31
C LEU A 396 -9.62 -35.10 -29.85
N ILE A 397 -8.73 -36.08 -30.01
CA ILE A 397 -7.39 -35.89 -30.57
C ILE A 397 -7.53 -35.44 -32.03
N GLY A 398 -7.08 -34.22 -32.34
CA GLY A 398 -7.19 -33.59 -33.67
C GLY A 398 -8.35 -32.59 -33.81
N SER A 399 -9.20 -32.46 -32.78
CA SER A 399 -10.20 -31.37 -32.71
C SER A 399 -9.60 -30.10 -32.10
N ASN A 400 -10.19 -28.93 -32.40
CA ASN A 400 -9.74 -27.64 -31.83
C ASN A 400 -9.85 -27.54 -30.30
N LEU A 401 -10.47 -28.51 -29.63
CA LEU A 401 -10.66 -28.54 -28.18
C LEU A 401 -9.43 -29.08 -27.42
N LEU A 402 -8.57 -29.87 -28.12
CA LEU A 402 -7.31 -30.36 -27.58
C LEU A 402 -6.17 -29.78 -28.39
N ARG A 403 -5.45 -28.82 -27.81
CA ARG A 403 -4.29 -28.21 -28.49
C ARG A 403 -3.06 -29.06 -28.24
N ALA A 404 -2.55 -29.71 -29.29
CA ALA A 404 -1.32 -30.48 -29.19
C ALA A 404 -0.14 -29.57 -28.85
N TYR A 405 0.67 -29.94 -27.87
CA TYR A 405 1.90 -29.24 -27.52
C TYR A 405 2.98 -30.23 -27.08
N MET A 406 4.09 -30.24 -27.83
CA MET A 406 5.28 -31.08 -27.63
C MET A 406 5.00 -32.59 -27.52
N HIS A 407 4.57 -33.06 -26.35
CA HIS A 407 4.33 -34.48 -26.03
C HIS A 407 2.99 -34.72 -25.30
N GLY A 408 2.14 -33.71 -25.22
CA GLY A 408 0.81 -33.79 -24.61
C GLY A 408 -0.20 -32.88 -25.31
N PHE A 409 -1.33 -32.66 -24.65
CA PHE A 409 -2.40 -31.80 -25.13
C PHE A 409 -2.84 -30.86 -24.03
N PHE A 410 -3.09 -29.60 -24.39
CA PHE A 410 -3.79 -28.66 -23.53
C PHE A 410 -5.29 -28.81 -23.74
N ILE A 411 -6.02 -28.94 -22.64
CA ILE A 411 -7.48 -28.91 -22.60
C ILE A 411 -7.95 -27.76 -21.71
N ASP A 412 -9.08 -27.14 -22.02
CA ASP A 412 -9.72 -26.19 -21.10
C ASP A 412 -10.01 -26.90 -19.76
N TYR A 413 -9.65 -26.25 -18.66
CA TYR A 413 -9.80 -26.80 -17.30
C TYR A 413 -11.25 -27.17 -16.95
N ARG A 414 -12.22 -26.45 -17.51
CA ARG A 414 -13.66 -26.75 -17.35
C ARG A 414 -14.07 -28.07 -18.03
N LEU A 415 -13.51 -28.35 -19.19
CA LEU A 415 -13.75 -29.61 -19.91
C LEU A 415 -13.05 -30.77 -19.22
N TYR A 416 -11.84 -30.54 -18.72
CA TYR A 416 -11.12 -31.50 -17.89
C TYR A 416 -11.92 -31.92 -16.65
N LYS A 417 -12.45 -30.96 -15.86
CA LYS A 417 -13.26 -31.27 -14.67
C LYS A 417 -14.50 -32.11 -14.99
N LYS A 418 -15.17 -31.81 -16.10
CA LYS A 418 -16.34 -32.59 -16.56
C LYS A 418 -15.96 -34.01 -16.99
N ALA A 419 -14.84 -34.14 -17.70
CA ALA A 419 -14.33 -35.45 -18.11
C ALA A 419 -13.91 -36.29 -16.90
N GLN A 420 -13.23 -35.68 -15.92
CA GLN A 420 -12.80 -36.35 -14.70
C GLN A 420 -14.00 -36.82 -13.85
N ALA A 421 -15.04 -36.00 -13.72
CA ALA A 421 -16.26 -36.37 -13.00
C ALA A 421 -17.04 -37.52 -13.68
N LEU A 422 -16.93 -37.68 -15.00
CA LEU A 422 -17.53 -38.79 -15.73
C LEU A 422 -16.67 -40.06 -15.70
N ALA A 423 -15.34 -39.91 -15.66
CA ALA A 423 -14.41 -41.03 -15.66
C ALA A 423 -14.36 -41.75 -14.29
N ASP A 424 -14.46 -41.01 -13.17
CA ASP A 424 -14.37 -41.57 -11.83
C ASP A 424 -15.65 -41.41 -10.98
N PRO A 425 -16.73 -42.19 -11.24
CA PRO A 425 -17.95 -42.17 -10.42
C PRO A 425 -17.76 -42.65 -8.96
N PHE A 426 -16.69 -43.40 -8.67
CA PHE A 426 -16.46 -44.07 -7.39
C PHE A 426 -15.41 -43.39 -6.50
N ALA A 427 -14.82 -42.26 -6.93
CA ALA A 427 -13.78 -41.57 -6.17
C ALA A 427 -14.25 -41.13 -4.77
N TYR A 428 -15.54 -40.78 -4.65
CA TYR A 428 -16.14 -40.38 -3.37
C TYR A 428 -16.29 -41.56 -2.39
N ASP A 429 -16.71 -42.73 -2.89
CA ASP A 429 -16.86 -43.93 -2.06
C ASP A 429 -15.50 -44.48 -1.60
N ALA A 430 -14.51 -44.49 -2.50
CA ALA A 430 -13.14 -44.89 -2.18
C ALA A 430 -12.47 -43.96 -1.15
N TYR A 431 -12.77 -42.65 -1.21
CA TYR A 431 -12.32 -41.69 -0.20
C TYR A 431 -12.95 -41.98 1.18
N MET A 432 -14.24 -42.32 1.21
CA MET A 432 -14.96 -42.67 2.44
C MET A 432 -14.46 -43.98 3.06
N GLU A 433 -14.06 -44.96 2.24
CA GLU A 433 -13.50 -46.23 2.73
C GLU A 433 -12.13 -46.06 3.36
N LYS A 434 -11.24 -45.25 2.77
CA LYS A 434 -9.92 -44.93 3.35
C LYS A 434 -10.03 -44.24 4.70
N ARG A 435 -10.92 -43.25 4.81
CA ARG A 435 -11.24 -42.57 6.08
C ARG A 435 -11.81 -43.52 7.15
N LYS A 436 -12.54 -44.56 6.75
CA LYS A 436 -13.02 -45.59 7.70
C LYS A 436 -11.88 -46.50 8.16
N GLN A 437 -10.96 -46.87 7.28
CA GLN A 437 -9.81 -47.70 7.60
C GLN A 437 -8.87 -46.99 8.58
N GLU A 438 -8.52 -45.73 8.32
CA GLU A 438 -7.70 -44.90 9.21
C GLU A 438 -8.29 -44.81 10.64
N LYS A 439 -9.62 -44.65 10.74
CA LYS A 439 -10.31 -44.62 12.04
C LYS A 439 -10.26 -45.97 12.77
N ILE A 440 -10.43 -47.08 12.04
CA ILE A 440 -10.35 -48.43 12.61
C ILE A 440 -8.93 -48.72 13.11
N GLU A 441 -7.90 -48.24 12.42
CA GLU A 441 -6.50 -48.40 12.80
C GLU A 441 -6.14 -47.59 14.05
N ALA A 442 -6.61 -46.33 14.14
CA ALA A 442 -6.47 -45.50 15.34
C ALA A 442 -7.14 -46.15 16.57
N GLU A 443 -8.34 -46.74 16.39
CA GLU A 443 -9.03 -47.47 17.46
C GLU A 443 -8.26 -48.74 17.89
N ARG A 444 -7.64 -49.46 16.96
CA ARG A 444 -6.82 -50.65 17.26
C ARG A 444 -5.53 -50.30 18.01
N ALA A 445 -4.88 -49.21 17.67
CA ALA A 445 -3.66 -48.74 18.35
C ALA A 445 -3.89 -48.41 19.83
N SER A 446 -5.12 -48.05 20.22
CA SER A 446 -5.47 -47.72 21.61
C SER A 446 -5.67 -48.95 22.54
N ARG A 447 -5.92 -50.14 21.98
CA ARG A 447 -6.49 -51.27 22.75
C ARG A 447 -5.49 -52.31 23.27
N ILE A 448 -4.23 -52.31 22.81
CA ILE A 448 -3.27 -53.36 23.18
C ILE A 448 -1.97 -52.74 23.72
N THR A 449 -1.91 -52.45 25.02
CA THR A 449 -0.62 -52.30 25.74
C THR A 449 -0.70 -52.95 27.12
N ILE A 450 -0.39 -54.25 27.19
CA ILE A 450 -0.22 -54.98 28.46
C ILE A 450 1.18 -54.65 29.01
N LYS A 451 1.28 -53.76 30.00
CA LYS A 451 2.57 -53.36 30.60
C LYS A 451 3.16 -54.49 31.47
N ARG A 452 4.24 -55.14 31.03
CA ARG A 452 5.08 -56.02 31.88
C ARG A 452 6.00 -55.16 32.77
N LYS A 453 6.18 -55.53 34.05
CA LYS A 453 6.99 -54.76 35.02
C LYS A 453 8.49 -54.89 34.69
N LEU A 454 9.13 -53.78 34.34
CA LEU A 454 10.57 -53.67 34.15
C LEU A 454 11.33 -53.67 35.51
N PRO A 455 12.56 -54.21 35.58
CA PRO A 455 13.41 -54.19 36.78
C PRO A 455 13.83 -52.77 37.22
N LYS A 456 14.36 -52.63 38.44
CA LYS A 456 14.70 -51.33 39.05
C LYS A 456 16.07 -50.78 38.61
N VAL A 457 17.06 -51.64 38.40
CA VAL A 457 18.41 -51.25 37.92
C VAL A 457 18.54 -51.62 36.44
N ASN A 458 19.24 -50.80 35.64
CA ASN A 458 19.43 -50.99 34.19
C ASN A 458 18.11 -51.09 33.37
N ARG A 459 17.17 -50.18 33.65
CA ARG A 459 15.87 -50.07 32.96
C ARG A 459 15.97 -49.89 31.45
N LEU A 460 16.91 -49.06 30.99
CA LEU A 460 17.10 -48.76 29.57
C LEU A 460 17.61 -49.99 28.80
N LEU A 461 18.52 -50.75 29.39
CA LEU A 461 19.01 -52.00 28.82
C LEU A 461 17.89 -53.06 28.76
N ALA A 462 17.06 -53.17 29.80
CA ALA A 462 15.92 -54.06 29.79
C ALA A 462 14.85 -53.68 28.74
N ALA A 463 14.61 -52.39 28.52
CA ALA A 463 13.71 -51.89 27.47
C ALA A 463 14.25 -52.20 26.07
N HIS A 464 15.53 -51.93 25.82
CA HIS A 464 16.17 -52.22 24.53
C HIS A 464 16.23 -53.73 24.24
N LEU A 465 16.37 -54.59 25.25
CA LEU A 465 16.28 -56.05 25.06
C LEU A 465 14.87 -56.49 24.65
N LEU A 466 13.82 -55.83 25.12
CA LEU A 466 12.42 -56.12 24.75
C LEU A 466 12.07 -55.59 23.35
N GLU A 467 12.48 -54.37 22.99
CA GLU A 467 12.29 -53.84 21.62
C GLU A 467 13.03 -54.71 20.58
N ASN A 468 14.22 -55.21 20.93
CA ASN A 468 14.95 -56.15 20.08
C ASN A 468 14.28 -57.53 19.99
N GLU A 469 13.43 -57.92 20.94
CA GLU A 469 12.59 -59.12 20.78
C GLU A 469 11.43 -58.88 19.83
N GLU A 470 10.72 -57.75 19.97
CA GLU A 470 9.57 -57.42 19.13
C GLU A 470 9.97 -57.28 17.67
N THR A 471 11.09 -56.62 17.41
CA THR A 471 11.67 -56.53 16.05
C THR A 471 12.12 -57.89 15.52
N LYS A 472 12.73 -58.76 16.34
CA LYS A 472 13.09 -60.13 15.93
C LYS A 472 11.88 -61.03 15.68
N GLN A 473 10.78 -60.86 16.41
CA GLN A 473 9.53 -61.58 16.18
C GLN A 473 8.85 -61.10 14.89
N ALA A 474 8.81 -59.78 14.65
CA ALA A 474 8.30 -59.20 13.40
C ALA A 474 9.14 -59.57 12.16
N GLU A 475 10.46 -59.76 12.32
CA GLU A 475 11.35 -60.26 11.25
C GLU A 475 11.22 -61.78 11.01
N GLN A 476 10.79 -62.58 12.00
CA GLN A 476 10.54 -64.02 11.83
C GLN A 476 9.20 -64.33 11.15
N GLU A 477 8.20 -63.46 11.29
CA GLU A 477 6.93 -63.57 10.55
C GLU A 477 7.06 -63.15 9.07
N ASN A 478 8.10 -62.40 8.70
CA ASN A 478 8.39 -61.97 7.34
C ASN A 478 9.56 -62.74 6.69
N VAL A 479 9.51 -64.08 6.71
CA VAL A 479 10.41 -64.92 5.89
C VAL A 479 9.62 -65.54 4.73
N GLY A 480 9.27 -64.69 3.77
CA GLY A 480 8.99 -65.05 2.39
C GLY A 480 10.02 -64.36 1.49
N GLU A 481 10.99 -65.15 1.01
CA GLU A 481 11.94 -64.88 -0.08
C GLU A 481 12.88 -63.63 -0.03
N GLY A 482 14.18 -63.91 0.12
CA GLY A 482 15.20 -63.29 -0.76
C GLY A 482 16.12 -62.19 -0.20
N THR A 483 17.30 -62.58 0.32
CA THR A 483 18.59 -61.83 0.35
C THR A 483 18.65 -60.59 1.28
N ILE A 484 19.66 -60.28 2.12
CA ILE A 484 21.11 -60.52 2.21
C ILE A 484 21.47 -60.61 3.71
N LYS A 485 22.27 -61.61 4.12
CA LYS A 485 22.75 -61.78 5.51
C LYS A 485 23.73 -60.66 5.92
N LYS A 486 23.27 -59.66 6.69
CA LYS A 486 24.17 -58.80 7.47
C LYS A 486 24.67 -59.55 8.70
N LYS A 487 25.99 -59.47 8.97
CA LYS A 487 26.68 -60.16 10.08
C LYS A 487 25.96 -59.93 11.41
N LYS A 488 25.43 -61.02 11.99
CA LYS A 488 24.90 -61.07 13.35
C LYS A 488 26.01 -60.73 14.34
N ASN A 489 25.96 -59.56 14.98
CA ASN A 489 26.55 -59.44 16.30
C ASN A 489 25.72 -60.36 17.21
N LYS A 490 26.39 -61.29 17.92
CA LYS A 490 25.76 -62.17 18.92
C LYS A 490 25.32 -61.31 20.11
N GLY A 491 24.22 -60.58 19.94
CA GLY A 491 23.66 -59.70 20.94
C GLY A 491 22.78 -60.47 21.91
N LEU A 492 22.98 -60.17 23.19
CA LEU A 492 22.21 -60.59 24.37
C LEU A 492 20.70 -60.71 24.05
N THR A 493 20.09 -61.83 24.44
CA THR A 493 18.63 -62.07 24.32
C THR A 493 17.92 -61.76 25.64
N SER A 494 16.60 -61.59 25.57
CA SER A 494 15.69 -61.45 26.71
C SER A 494 15.76 -62.60 27.71
N ASP A 495 16.32 -63.75 27.32
CA ASP A 495 16.59 -64.88 28.20
C ASP A 495 17.45 -64.48 29.41
N ILE A 496 18.24 -63.42 29.28
CA ILE A 496 19.07 -62.86 30.36
C ILE A 496 18.24 -62.20 31.46
N LEU A 497 17.03 -61.71 31.15
CA LEU A 497 16.09 -61.21 32.16
C LEU A 497 15.44 -62.35 32.96
N ARG A 498 15.50 -63.59 32.45
CA ARG A 498 14.93 -64.79 33.10
C ARG A 498 15.98 -65.71 33.72
N ASP A 499 17.25 -65.61 33.33
CA ASP A 499 18.35 -66.44 33.85
C ASP A 499 18.77 -65.99 35.26
N GLU A 500 18.69 -66.92 36.22
CA GLU A 500 19.00 -66.68 37.63
C GLU A 500 20.44 -66.20 37.86
N ARG A 501 21.38 -66.55 36.96
CA ARG A 501 22.79 -66.15 37.07
C ARG A 501 23.03 -64.67 36.81
N PHE A 502 22.14 -64.01 36.07
CA PHE A 502 22.27 -62.61 35.67
C PHE A 502 21.33 -61.68 36.44
N LYS A 503 20.55 -62.23 37.38
CA LYS A 503 19.63 -61.48 38.23
C LYS A 503 20.34 -60.37 39.03
N ALA A 504 21.58 -60.63 39.47
CA ALA A 504 22.40 -59.64 40.18
C ALA A 504 22.66 -58.36 39.36
N MET A 505 22.79 -58.45 38.02
CA MET A 505 23.03 -57.28 37.16
C MET A 505 21.85 -56.30 37.08
N PHE A 506 20.65 -56.73 37.49
CA PHE A 506 19.42 -55.92 37.42
C PHE A 506 18.84 -55.56 38.81
N GLU A 507 19.48 -56.04 39.88
CA GLU A 507 19.09 -55.79 41.27
C GLU A 507 20.17 -55.00 42.04
N ASP A 508 21.46 -55.25 41.78
CA ASP A 508 22.57 -54.59 42.46
C ASP A 508 22.98 -53.28 41.77
N LYS A 509 23.19 -52.22 42.57
CA LYS A 509 23.55 -50.89 42.07
C LYS A 509 24.97 -50.79 41.52
N ASP A 510 25.87 -51.66 41.97
CA ASP A 510 27.27 -51.67 41.54
C ASP A 510 27.41 -52.06 40.05
N PHE A 511 26.35 -52.62 39.45
CA PHE A 511 26.27 -52.96 38.02
C PHE A 511 25.44 -51.95 37.21
N GLU A 512 25.09 -50.79 37.77
CA GLU A 512 24.39 -49.71 37.06
C GLU A 512 25.28 -49.13 35.94
N ILE A 513 24.74 -49.09 34.72
CA ILE A 513 25.47 -48.57 33.55
C ILE A 513 25.33 -47.04 33.54
N ASP A 514 26.39 -46.35 33.94
CA ASP A 514 26.48 -44.89 33.85
C ASP A 514 26.86 -44.44 32.43
N GLU A 515 25.87 -43.97 31.68
CA GLU A 515 26.06 -43.45 30.31
C GLU A 515 26.97 -42.21 30.24
N GLN A 516 27.23 -41.55 31.38
CA GLN A 516 28.08 -40.37 31.49
C GLN A 516 29.54 -40.69 31.84
N SER A 517 29.84 -41.94 32.21
CA SER A 517 31.21 -42.35 32.53
C SER A 517 32.12 -42.26 31.31
N ALA A 518 33.37 -41.83 31.52
CA ALA A 518 34.34 -41.66 30.44
C ALA A 518 34.62 -42.98 29.70
N GLU A 519 34.58 -44.10 30.41
CA GLU A 519 34.76 -45.44 29.87
C GLU A 519 33.61 -45.83 28.93
N TYR A 520 32.35 -45.62 29.32
CA TYR A 520 31.19 -45.92 28.48
C TYR A 520 31.15 -45.06 27.21
N LEU A 521 31.45 -43.76 27.34
CA LEU A 521 31.50 -42.83 26.21
C LEU A 521 32.64 -43.14 25.23
N SER A 522 33.75 -43.72 25.71
CA SER A 522 34.86 -44.16 24.85
C SER A 522 34.51 -45.39 24.00
N LEU A 523 33.70 -46.31 24.56
CA LEU A 523 33.23 -47.51 23.89
C LEU A 523 32.02 -47.25 22.97
N HIS A 524 31.25 -46.20 23.23
CA HIS A 524 30.08 -45.79 22.44
C HIS A 524 30.20 -44.35 21.89
N PRO A 525 31.01 -44.11 20.83
CA PRO A 525 31.23 -42.76 20.26
C PRO A 525 29.96 -42.08 19.73
N LEU A 526 28.94 -42.86 19.34
CA LEU A 526 27.65 -42.34 18.85
C LEU A 526 26.77 -41.79 19.99
N ALA A 527 26.91 -42.28 21.22
CA ALA A 527 26.17 -41.79 22.38
C ALA A 527 26.65 -40.39 22.81
N GLN A 528 27.94 -40.07 22.67
CA GLN A 528 28.48 -38.71 22.89
C GLN A 528 27.88 -37.66 21.94
N GLN A 529 27.54 -38.03 20.72
CA GLN A 529 26.98 -37.10 19.73
C GLN A 529 25.48 -36.85 19.96
N ALA A 530 24.76 -37.82 20.52
CA ALA A 530 23.34 -37.70 20.87
C ALA A 530 23.11 -36.81 22.10
N THR A 531 23.99 -36.86 23.09
CA THR A 531 23.86 -36.05 24.32
C THR A 531 24.28 -34.58 24.15
N LYS A 532 25.21 -34.28 23.22
CA LYS A 532 25.70 -32.91 22.97
C LYS A 532 24.89 -32.11 21.94
N LYS A 533 24.09 -32.75 21.09
CA LYS A 533 23.14 -32.05 20.20
C LYS A 533 21.77 -32.02 20.88
N ARG A 534 21.38 -30.89 21.47
CA ARG A 534 20.01 -30.68 21.99
C ARG A 534 19.12 -30.24 20.82
N PRO A 535 18.24 -31.08 20.27
CA PRO A 535 17.36 -30.70 19.17
C PRO A 535 16.27 -29.68 19.56
N SER A 536 16.08 -29.40 20.85
CA SER A 536 14.92 -28.61 21.32
C SER A 536 14.95 -27.13 20.92
N LEU A 537 16.12 -26.47 20.85
CA LEU A 537 16.16 -25.03 20.58
C LEU A 537 15.71 -24.66 19.16
N ILE A 538 15.92 -25.54 18.17
CA ILE A 538 15.48 -25.27 16.79
C ILE A 538 13.96 -25.46 16.70
N GLU A 539 13.41 -26.50 17.35
CA GLU A 539 11.97 -26.76 17.39
C GLU A 539 11.20 -25.74 18.24
N GLU A 540 11.84 -25.13 19.24
CA GLU A 540 11.28 -24.07 20.08
C GLU A 540 11.13 -22.75 19.30
N HIS A 541 12.19 -22.34 18.59
CA HIS A 541 12.31 -20.99 18.00
C HIS A 541 11.93 -20.91 16.52
N PHE A 542 11.85 -22.03 15.83
CA PHE A 542 11.56 -22.07 14.39
C PHE A 542 10.44 -23.03 14.04
N GLU A 543 9.59 -22.61 13.10
CA GLU A 543 8.58 -23.46 12.50
C GLU A 543 9.05 -23.98 11.14
N PRO A 544 8.92 -25.28 10.87
CA PRO A 544 9.25 -25.82 9.56
C PRO A 544 8.23 -25.29 8.56
N ILE A 545 8.70 -24.61 7.52
CA ILE A 545 7.86 -24.23 6.38
C ILE A 545 7.50 -25.54 5.68
N LEU A 546 6.23 -25.92 5.74
CA LEU A 546 5.69 -26.91 4.82
C LEU A 546 5.68 -26.23 3.46
N GLN A 547 6.45 -26.78 2.51
CA GLN A 547 6.19 -26.47 1.10
C GLN A 547 4.81 -27.03 0.80
N ASP A 548 3.81 -26.17 0.93
CA ASP A 548 2.48 -26.42 0.43
C ASP A 548 2.60 -26.50 -1.09
N ASP A 549 2.55 -27.73 -1.62
CA ASP A 549 2.10 -27.96 -2.98
C ASP A 549 0.70 -27.36 -3.07
N GLU A 550 0.61 -26.17 -3.67
CA GLU A 550 -0.63 -25.43 -3.88
C GLU A 550 -1.69 -26.30 -4.54
N GLY A 551 -2.82 -26.47 -3.83
CA GLY A 551 -3.95 -27.20 -4.38
C GLY A 551 -5.16 -27.41 -3.48
N ASN A 552 -5.65 -26.38 -2.75
CA ASN A 552 -7.11 -26.10 -2.72
C ASN A 552 -7.47 -24.82 -1.97
N SER A 553 -8.38 -24.04 -2.57
CA SER A 553 -8.97 -22.80 -2.03
C SER A 553 -10.28 -23.08 -1.27
N ASP A 554 -10.37 -22.40 -0.13
CA ASP A 554 -11.46 -21.92 0.74
C ASP A 554 -12.96 -22.20 0.48
N SER A 555 -13.67 -22.34 1.61
CA SER A 555 -14.92 -21.62 2.02
C SER A 555 -15.94 -22.57 2.70
N GLU A 556 -16.64 -22.31 3.82
CA GLU A 556 -16.66 -21.36 4.96
C GLU A 556 -17.80 -21.85 5.88
N GLY A 557 -17.71 -21.69 7.21
CA GLY A 557 -18.84 -21.96 8.13
C GLY A 557 -18.47 -22.12 9.61
N LEU A 558 -18.53 -21.02 10.37
CA LEU A 558 -18.21 -20.86 11.80
C LEU A 558 -18.97 -21.78 12.78
N ALA A 559 -18.29 -22.30 13.81
CA ALA A 559 -18.38 -21.86 15.23
C ALA A 559 -18.01 -22.94 16.28
N THR A 560 -16.95 -22.62 17.06
CA THR A 560 -16.72 -22.86 18.50
C THR A 560 -16.43 -24.25 19.10
N SER A 561 -15.47 -24.18 20.04
CA SER A 561 -15.11 -24.99 21.22
C SER A 561 -14.27 -26.27 21.07
N GLU A 562 -12.99 -26.07 21.38
CA GLU A 562 -12.17 -26.74 22.42
C GLU A 562 -12.05 -28.28 22.48
N ASP A 563 -10.77 -28.66 22.53
CA ASP A 563 -10.13 -29.79 23.20
C ASP A 563 -9.85 -31.11 22.45
N ASP A 564 -8.54 -31.44 22.57
CA ASP A 564 -7.83 -32.70 22.38
C ASP A 564 -7.80 -33.33 20.98
N PHE A 565 -6.59 -33.46 20.42
CA PHE A 565 -5.89 -34.75 20.29
C PHE A 565 -4.48 -34.55 19.72
N GLU A 566 -3.47 -34.75 20.58
CA GLU A 566 -2.14 -35.20 20.17
C GLU A 566 -2.24 -36.61 19.58
N LYS A 567 -1.77 -36.80 18.34
CA LYS A 567 -0.93 -37.93 17.88
C LYS A 567 -0.69 -37.88 16.38
N ASP A 568 0.46 -38.44 16.00
CA ASP A 568 0.90 -38.83 14.66
C ASP A 568 2.05 -38.00 14.08
N LYS A 569 3.25 -38.23 14.63
CA LYS A 569 4.54 -37.95 13.99
C LYS A 569 5.45 -39.18 14.10
N GLU A 570 5.05 -40.30 13.52
CA GLU A 570 5.93 -41.49 13.41
C GLU A 570 5.89 -42.18 12.04
N GLU A 571 5.73 -41.45 10.94
CA GLU A 571 6.09 -42.00 9.62
C GLU A 571 6.75 -40.95 8.75
N GLU A 572 8.07 -40.74 8.92
CA GLU A 572 8.94 -40.19 7.86
C GLU A 572 10.42 -40.27 8.27
N LYS A 573 10.94 -41.49 8.46
CA LYS A 573 12.38 -41.74 8.62
C LYS A 573 12.95 -42.63 7.51
N LYS A 574 12.57 -42.38 6.25
CA LYS A 574 13.32 -42.86 5.08
C LYS A 574 13.17 -41.87 3.92
N ASN A 575 13.95 -40.79 3.92
CA ASN A 575 14.51 -40.21 2.71
C ASN A 575 15.65 -39.24 3.04
N SER A 576 16.81 -39.52 2.47
CA SER A 576 18.05 -38.77 2.63
C SER A 576 17.96 -37.39 1.97
N LYS A 577 18.30 -36.34 2.74
CA LYS A 577 18.63 -34.97 2.31
C LYS A 577 17.55 -34.25 1.48
N ARG A 578 16.45 -33.86 2.12
CA ARG A 578 15.71 -32.63 1.73
C ARG A 578 16.11 -31.51 2.69
N VAL A 579 16.48 -30.35 2.15
CA VAL A 579 16.74 -29.13 2.92
C VAL A 579 15.38 -28.65 3.45
N ARG A 580 15.20 -28.61 4.78
CA ARG A 580 14.00 -28.05 5.41
C ARG A 580 14.27 -26.57 5.69
N LEU A 581 13.41 -25.70 5.19
CA LEU A 581 13.43 -24.27 5.49
C LEU A 581 12.63 -24.03 6.77
N TYR A 582 13.10 -23.09 7.58
CA TYR A 582 12.59 -22.78 8.90
C TYR A 582 12.30 -21.29 8.96
N GLU A 583 11.08 -20.93 9.31
CA GLU A 583 10.69 -19.54 9.58
C GLU A 583 10.83 -19.27 11.08
N VAL A 584 11.41 -18.11 11.40
CA VAL A 584 11.51 -17.63 12.79
C VAL A 584 10.13 -17.20 13.24
N ARG A 585 9.65 -17.69 14.39
CA ARG A 585 8.33 -17.36 14.93
C ARG A 585 8.11 -15.86 15.13
N ASP A 586 9.04 -15.22 15.84
CA ASP A 586 9.00 -13.79 16.18
C ASP A 586 10.43 -13.23 16.32
N GLU A 587 10.60 -11.91 16.25
CA GLU A 587 11.89 -11.23 16.51
C GLU A 587 12.50 -11.61 17.87
N ARG A 588 11.67 -11.83 18.90
CA ARG A 588 12.12 -12.28 20.23
C ARG A 588 12.68 -13.70 20.24
N HIS A 589 12.10 -14.60 19.46
CA HIS A 589 12.60 -15.96 19.28
C HIS A 589 13.90 -15.95 18.47
N ALA A 590 14.03 -15.03 17.50
CA ALA A 590 15.29 -14.79 16.78
C ALA A 590 16.42 -14.36 17.73
N GLU A 591 16.17 -13.36 18.56
CA GLU A 591 17.14 -12.85 19.54
C GLU A 591 17.49 -13.92 20.60
N ALA A 592 16.50 -14.64 21.12
CA ALA A 592 16.70 -15.71 22.10
C ALA A 592 17.50 -16.88 21.51
N PHE A 593 17.24 -17.25 20.25
CA PHE A 593 18.01 -18.26 19.55
C PHE A 593 19.46 -17.83 19.30
N MET A 594 19.68 -16.58 18.86
CA MET A 594 21.04 -16.02 18.69
C MET A 594 21.81 -15.99 20.00
N ASN A 595 21.12 -15.80 21.12
CA ASN A 595 21.67 -15.83 22.48
C ASN A 595 21.68 -17.23 23.13
N GLN A 596 21.21 -18.27 22.44
CA GLN A 596 21.11 -19.67 22.92
C GLN A 596 20.29 -19.84 24.22
N VAL A 597 19.23 -19.05 24.38
CA VAL A 597 18.32 -19.09 25.54
C VAL A 597 17.00 -19.76 25.17
N SER A 598 16.47 -20.62 26.05
CA SER A 598 15.14 -21.23 25.89
C SER A 598 14.05 -20.40 26.57
N LEU A 599 12.93 -20.18 25.87
CA LEU A 599 11.80 -19.36 26.36
C LEU A 599 10.69 -20.19 27.03
N VAL A 600 10.78 -21.53 26.99
CA VAL A 600 9.75 -22.47 27.51
C VAL A 600 9.31 -22.17 28.94
N LYS A 601 10.24 -21.77 29.82
CA LYS A 601 9.93 -21.46 31.22
C LYS A 601 9.21 -20.11 31.38
N GLU A 602 9.48 -19.16 30.50
CA GLU A 602 8.84 -17.84 30.51
C GLU A 602 7.43 -17.91 29.92
N ASP A 603 7.24 -18.69 28.86
CA ASP A 603 5.93 -18.88 28.22
C ASP A 603 4.96 -19.73 29.04
N ALA A 604 5.47 -20.61 29.90
CA ALA A 604 4.65 -21.38 30.85
C ALA A 604 4.00 -20.51 31.95
N LEU A 605 4.45 -19.26 32.15
CA LEU A 605 3.90 -18.36 33.17
C LEU A 605 2.59 -17.68 32.70
N PRO A 606 1.67 -17.36 33.63
CA PRO A 606 0.46 -16.62 33.29
C PRO A 606 0.79 -15.22 32.76
N LEU A 607 -0.05 -14.71 31.85
CA LEU A 607 0.20 -13.48 31.09
C LEU A 607 0.52 -12.25 31.98
N GLY A 608 -0.09 -12.18 33.16
CA GLY A 608 0.16 -11.10 34.13
C GLY A 608 1.60 -11.07 34.70
N GLU A 609 2.20 -12.24 34.93
CA GLU A 609 3.59 -12.33 35.41
C GLU A 609 4.60 -12.07 34.29
N ARG A 610 4.28 -12.46 33.04
CA ARG A 610 5.11 -12.14 31.87
C ARG A 610 5.24 -10.63 31.65
N VAL A 611 4.15 -9.88 31.81
CA VAL A 611 4.17 -8.40 31.66
C VAL A 611 4.96 -7.74 32.80
N ALA A 612 4.86 -8.27 34.02
CA ALA A 612 5.63 -7.77 35.16
C ALA A 612 7.15 -8.05 35.02
N ALA A 613 7.53 -9.23 34.50
CA ALA A 613 8.91 -9.60 34.23
C ALA A 613 9.54 -8.72 33.13
N LEU A 614 8.79 -8.36 32.09
CA LEU A 614 9.24 -7.44 31.04
C LEU A 614 9.50 -6.02 31.56
N GLN A 615 8.64 -5.52 32.47
CA GLN A 615 8.88 -4.24 33.14
C GLN A 615 10.12 -4.27 34.04
N GLN A 616 10.39 -5.41 34.69
CA GLN A 616 11.60 -5.59 35.50
C GLN A 616 12.86 -5.71 34.62
N GLN A 617 12.83 -6.42 33.50
CA GLN A 617 13.99 -6.56 32.60
C GLN A 617 14.42 -5.21 32.00
N GLN A 618 13.48 -4.31 31.66
CA GLN A 618 13.80 -2.93 31.25
C GLN A 618 14.52 -2.11 32.33
N SER A 619 14.41 -2.50 33.61
CA SER A 619 15.11 -1.82 34.71
C SER A 619 16.53 -2.35 34.95
N PHE A 620 16.86 -3.56 34.47
CA PHE A 620 18.15 -4.22 34.68
C PHE A 620 19.11 -4.16 33.47
N THR A 621 18.65 -3.84 32.26
CA THR A 621 19.49 -3.67 31.05
C THR A 621 20.16 -2.29 30.96
N LYS A 622 20.71 -1.77 32.06
CA LYS A 622 21.46 -0.50 32.13
C LYS A 622 22.97 -0.61 31.87
N HIS A 623 23.45 -1.78 31.46
CA HIS A 623 24.88 -2.05 31.28
C HIS A 623 25.29 -2.47 29.88
N ASP A 624 24.63 -1.94 28.84
CA ASP A 624 25.15 -2.02 27.46
C ASP A 624 25.55 -0.66 26.89
N VAL A 625 26.59 -0.72 26.06
CA VAL A 625 27.60 0.31 25.74
C VAL A 625 27.11 1.42 24.78
N VAL A 626 25.81 1.47 24.48
CA VAL A 626 25.21 2.46 23.58
C VAL A 626 24.02 3.11 24.24
N ARG A 627 24.14 4.41 24.58
CA ARG A 627 23.02 5.19 25.08
C ARG A 627 22.31 5.89 23.93
N PHE A 628 20.99 5.70 23.88
CA PHE A 628 20.10 6.44 22.97
C PHE A 628 19.41 7.55 23.75
N GLY A 629 19.57 8.79 23.31
CA GLY A 629 18.82 9.93 23.82
C GLY A 629 17.49 10.12 23.06
N PRO A 630 16.45 10.69 23.69
CA PRO A 630 15.24 11.09 22.98
C PRO A 630 15.60 12.19 21.95
N GLY A 631 15.34 11.93 20.67
CA GLY A 631 15.71 12.81 19.55
C GLY A 631 16.73 12.23 18.56
N GLY A 632 17.09 10.95 18.68
CA GLY A 632 17.91 10.24 17.67
C GLY A 632 19.42 10.45 17.78
N SER A 633 19.91 11.07 18.86
CA SER A 633 21.35 11.15 19.15
C SER A 633 21.87 9.85 19.80
N ARG A 634 23.04 9.40 19.34
CA ARG A 634 23.75 8.19 19.79
C ARG A 634 25.12 8.55 20.37
N GLU A 635 25.42 8.08 21.58
CA GLU A 635 26.75 8.16 22.19
C GLU A 635 27.32 6.74 22.42
N ILE A 636 28.58 6.53 22.02
CA ILE A 636 29.28 5.24 22.09
C ILE A 636 30.61 5.44 22.84
N SER A 637 30.92 4.56 23.79
CA SER A 637 32.23 4.53 24.47
C SER A 637 32.94 3.19 24.26
N PHE A 638 34.22 3.21 23.90
CA PHE A 638 34.99 2.00 23.53
C PHE A 638 35.97 1.62 24.65
N VAL A 639 35.98 0.34 25.04
CA VAL A 639 37.00 -0.22 25.96
C VAL A 639 37.71 -1.39 25.28
N PRO A 640 39.04 -1.34 25.05
CA PRO A 640 39.77 -2.41 24.39
C PRO A 640 40.02 -3.60 25.34
N ARG A 641 39.69 -4.83 24.89
CA ARG A 641 40.01 -6.08 25.61
C ARG A 641 41.46 -6.52 25.37
N ARG A 642 42.18 -6.87 26.45
CA ARG A 642 43.50 -7.52 26.40
C ARG A 642 43.37 -9.05 26.22
N CYS A 643 44.35 -9.63 25.54
CA CYS A 643 44.48 -11.03 25.15
C CYS A 643 45.31 -11.86 26.16
N SER A 644 45.32 -13.19 25.97
CA SER A 644 46.10 -14.27 26.65
C SER A 644 45.36 -14.98 27.81
N LYS A 645 45.52 -16.29 28.09
CA LYS A 645 46.33 -17.40 27.53
C LYS A 645 45.74 -18.75 28.01
N LYS A 646 46.24 -19.84 27.43
CA LYS A 646 45.89 -21.28 27.58
C LYS A 646 46.18 -21.94 28.95
N GLN A 647 45.49 -23.07 29.18
CA GLN A 647 45.92 -24.34 29.89
C GLN A 647 46.14 -24.25 31.41
N ASP A 648 45.82 -25.22 32.28
CA ASP A 648 45.68 -26.68 32.23
C ASP A 648 44.80 -27.19 33.41
N ASP A 649 44.52 -28.49 33.39
CA ASP A 649 43.77 -29.36 34.30
C ASP A 649 44.15 -29.32 35.80
N ASN A 650 43.16 -29.61 36.67
CA ASN A 650 43.16 -30.70 37.67
C ASN A 650 42.23 -30.44 38.87
N GLU A 651 41.35 -31.42 39.09
CA GLU A 651 40.90 -32.04 40.36
C GLU A 651 40.41 -31.18 41.54
N GLU A 652 39.15 -31.43 41.93
CA GLU A 652 38.53 -31.16 43.24
C GLU A 652 39.25 -31.96 44.38
N PRO A 653 38.90 -31.90 45.70
CA PRO A 653 37.69 -31.35 46.33
C PRO A 653 37.84 -30.79 47.78
N GLN A 654 36.66 -30.48 48.37
CA GLN A 654 36.25 -30.72 49.77
C GLN A 654 36.60 -29.76 50.93
N ASP A 655 35.51 -29.25 51.51
CA ASP A 655 35.10 -29.26 52.92
C ASP A 655 35.99 -28.67 54.03
N GLY A 656 35.35 -27.85 54.88
CA GLY A 656 35.69 -27.88 56.31
C GLY A 656 35.48 -26.63 57.16
N LYS A 657 34.22 -26.36 57.51
CA LYS A 657 33.74 -26.14 58.90
C LYS A 657 34.33 -25.03 59.81
N LEU A 658 33.35 -24.26 60.32
CA LEU A 658 33.18 -23.72 61.69
C LEU A 658 33.95 -22.43 62.07
N ARG A 659 33.20 -21.38 62.47
CA ARG A 659 32.85 -21.10 63.88
C ARG A 659 32.14 -19.74 64.07
N ARG A 660 31.02 -19.82 64.81
CA ARG A 660 30.50 -18.93 65.88
C ARG A 660 30.67 -17.41 65.76
N GLY A 661 29.54 -16.71 65.79
CA GLY A 661 29.44 -15.32 66.26
C GLY A 661 28.00 -14.99 66.67
N ILE A 662 27.82 -14.60 67.92
CA ILE A 662 26.56 -14.36 68.62
C ILE A 662 25.96 -12.99 68.22
N ARG A 663 24.62 -12.92 68.29
CA ARG A 663 23.69 -11.77 68.08
C ARG A 663 24.24 -10.37 68.37
N PRO A 664 23.60 -9.34 67.76
CA PRO A 664 22.92 -8.37 68.63
C PRO A 664 21.50 -8.01 68.17
N LEU A 665 20.56 -8.03 69.12
CA LEU A 665 19.39 -7.16 69.14
C LEU A 665 19.78 -5.95 70.01
N GLY A 666 19.72 -4.74 69.47
CA GLY A 666 20.12 -3.50 70.16
C GLY A 666 19.43 -2.30 69.55
N LEU A 667 18.35 -1.88 70.20
CA LEU A 667 17.43 -0.81 69.85
C LEU A 667 18.03 0.62 69.97
N LYS A 668 17.51 1.49 69.08
CA LYS A 668 17.13 2.92 69.22
C LYS A 668 18.17 4.06 69.19
N LEU A 669 17.84 5.02 68.31
CA LEU A 669 17.54 6.47 68.51
C LEU A 669 16.68 6.87 67.27
N ASP A 670 15.37 7.21 67.30
CA ASP A 670 14.60 8.32 67.92
C ASP A 670 15.33 9.67 67.73
N LYS A 671 14.89 10.73 67.04
CA LYS A 671 13.58 11.42 66.78
C LYS A 671 13.71 12.24 65.45
N SER A 672 12.67 12.61 64.69
CA SER A 672 11.55 13.50 65.07
C SER A 672 10.35 13.44 64.12
N GLU A 673 9.17 13.20 64.71
CA GLU A 673 7.85 13.83 64.50
C GLU A 673 7.49 14.47 63.14
N PHE A 674 6.36 14.04 62.55
CA PHE A 674 5.12 14.84 62.59
C PHE A 674 3.91 13.94 62.21
N LEU A 675 2.88 13.99 63.04
CA LEU A 675 1.57 13.35 62.87
C LEU A 675 0.49 14.43 63.13
N ALA A 676 -0.74 14.14 62.69
CA ALA A 676 -2.01 14.83 62.98
C ALA A 676 -2.34 16.06 62.09
N ARG A 677 -3.59 16.37 61.68
CA ARG A 677 -4.98 15.94 62.00
C ARG A 677 -5.89 16.61 60.92
N VAL A 678 -6.90 15.96 60.31
CA VAL A 678 -8.33 15.83 60.73
C VAL A 678 -9.23 17.09 60.58
N LYS A 679 -10.50 16.83 60.13
CA LYS A 679 -11.78 17.60 60.15
C LYS A 679 -12.11 18.42 58.87
N HIS A 680 -13.35 18.50 58.38
CA HIS A 680 -14.69 18.06 58.85
C HIS A 680 -15.74 18.12 57.72
N GLY A 681 -16.74 17.21 57.78
CA GLY A 681 -18.19 17.41 57.51
C GLY A 681 -18.66 17.65 56.07
N GLY A 682 -19.81 17.17 55.60
CA GLY A 682 -20.93 16.49 56.25
C GLY A 682 -22.25 16.87 55.58
N ARG A 683 -23.23 15.95 55.64
CA ARG A 683 -24.65 15.97 55.15
C ARG A 683 -24.86 15.38 53.74
N GLY A 684 -25.76 14.43 53.52
CA GLY A 684 -26.68 13.72 54.42
C GLY A 684 -27.99 13.36 53.72
N GLY A 685 -28.39 12.09 53.85
CA GLY A 685 -29.77 11.58 53.71
C GLY A 685 -30.19 11.17 52.29
N GLY A 686 -30.75 9.98 52.03
CA GLY A 686 -31.11 8.85 52.88
C GLY A 686 -32.24 8.04 52.25
N ARG A 687 -32.13 6.70 52.33
CA ARG A 687 -33.21 5.66 52.26
C ARG A 687 -34.04 5.58 50.95
N GLY A 688 -34.37 4.43 50.37
CA GLY A 688 -34.26 3.02 50.73
C GLY A 688 -35.38 2.23 50.02
N ARG A 689 -35.15 0.93 49.72
CA ARG A 689 -36.13 -0.11 49.28
C ARG A 689 -36.83 0.19 47.92
N GLY A 690 -37.06 -0.73 46.99
CA GLY A 690 -37.26 -2.18 47.03
C GLY A 690 -38.62 -2.47 46.38
N ARG A 691 -38.65 -3.38 45.37
CA ARG A 691 -39.83 -3.88 44.60
C ARG A 691 -40.43 -2.86 43.62
N GLY A 692 -40.92 -3.19 42.42
CA GLY A 692 -41.17 -4.44 41.72
C GLY A 692 -42.23 -4.15 40.64
N ARG A 693 -42.14 -4.84 39.48
CA ARG A 693 -43.19 -5.14 38.47
C ARG A 693 -44.20 -4.03 38.07
N GLY A 694 -44.35 -3.82 36.76
CA GLY A 694 -45.63 -3.39 36.20
C GLY A 694 -45.60 -2.85 34.77
N LYS A 695 -46.22 -3.62 33.87
CA LYS A 695 -46.60 -3.35 32.48
C LYS A 695 -47.13 -1.93 32.16
N VAL A 696 -46.85 -1.48 30.91
CA VAL A 696 -47.72 -0.94 29.82
C VAL A 696 -49.20 -0.67 30.19
N PRO A 697 -49.97 0.31 29.63
CA PRO A 697 -49.78 0.97 28.32
C PRO A 697 -50.12 2.48 28.20
N ARG A 698 -49.56 3.14 27.18
CA ARG A 698 -50.29 3.85 26.11
C ARG A 698 -49.33 4.22 24.99
#